data_AF-A8QD26-F1
#
_entry.id   AF-A8QD26-F1
#
_cell.length_a   1.000
_cell.length_b   1.000
_cell.length_c   1.000
_cell.angle_alpha   90.00
_cell.angle_beta   90.00
_cell.angle_gamma   90.00
#
_symmetry.space_group_name_H-M   'P 1'
#
loop_
_entity.id
_entity.type
_entity.pdbx_description
1 polymer ?
#
loop_
_entity_poly.entity_id
_entity_poly.type
_entity_poly.pdbx_seq_one_letter_code
_entity_poly.pdbx_strand_id
1 'polypeptide(L)'
;MRCCRCRWILLETTACAFVSDAPEQRLRHGLIETIYRYPQHEAVRPHTDRLMQVMLKIVQEDTEDNATLAFKVIIDLHRAFKAVLQSQVQPFLELVQKLYLNMRSAVAEAFGTEQSPGKAVAVPGEEDALLTLSEGQDHTPGGTASLSATATASASTTTSASSTTAAAPSAPRTLLKSSQSFKVLTECPIAIVLIFQTYRHVVSSAINIFVPLIFEHCLTLQALPQRQAHEAARQRGQIFVGIAPGIKNRALFGEMVTTQVKTMSFLAYVLRGSAPIVRQYAHLLPEVNVRLLKDCPPENAVTRKELLVATRHILSTDFRVHFVGQIDTLLDERVLLGTGITIRELQRPLVVSMLADLMHHVRQELTTEQITRVINLHAQLLHDPTLAPSIQTMCVKLLLNLVETIVVKHADRSVVMLQGIFSTFLDKLPELARLGEDLRQLRGRTESNDENDVDVQAKDSAEQTQMAQLAITIEQAKLIQSSVAVLEHVADPMKNARFLFRNLLFGFKTLVTVFKHRGIPEPDGEVMGRVFVGGVRCCLLQTQRDGREEKDMIDLFTNIFIDLPPETFHEVFSTHMPFLFEQILQAPALLGIPQNLLSNDAVTRRFVDILLKFLVQRLDALGTPDKTPASVSLRLFKMAFMAVTIFPEENESVLEPHLTHLIMHSLKCASKAEEPTNYFLLLRALFRSIGGGRFELLYKDVLPLLPVLLEKLNLLLDAADPSHRDLFVDLCLTVPVRLSVLLPYLDQLMHPLVLALRSSSELVSQGLRTLELCIDNLTQEFLDPIMQPYIQDIMAALWTHLKPLPHNHQHSHTTMRILGKLGGRNRRFLQQQPTLAYHAGTTPSIALGMNGSVDKVCSAAGDGPGACKARGCRRGVPPAGVRCAHDGGRRACERRPGPRAARGAAAHHDRPVPCGVA
;
A
#
# COMPACT_ATOMS: atom_id res chain seq x y z
N MET A 1 54.03 -9.35 -24.41
CA MET A 1 54.98 -10.49 -24.52
C MET A 1 56.29 -10.29 -23.76
N ARG A 2 57.33 -9.59 -24.28
CA ARG A 2 58.67 -9.55 -23.63
C ARG A 2 58.63 -9.21 -22.12
N CYS A 3 57.90 -8.16 -21.74
CA CYS A 3 57.71 -7.75 -20.34
C CYS A 3 57.13 -8.87 -19.44
N CYS A 4 56.20 -9.68 -19.94
CA CYS A 4 55.58 -10.78 -19.18
C CYS A 4 56.60 -11.89 -18.91
N ARG A 5 57.35 -12.31 -19.93
CA ARG A 5 58.34 -13.39 -19.83
C ARG A 5 59.48 -13.04 -18.87
N CYS A 6 59.95 -11.80 -18.86
CA CYS A 6 60.95 -11.35 -17.88
C CYS A 6 60.41 -11.33 -16.45
N ARG A 7 59.15 -10.90 -16.25
CA ARG A 7 58.52 -10.83 -14.92
C ARG A 7 58.30 -12.20 -14.28
N TRP A 8 57.95 -13.22 -15.05
CA TRP A 8 57.81 -14.59 -14.52
C TRP A 8 59.15 -15.16 -14.05
N ILE A 9 60.22 -14.96 -14.82
CA ILE A 9 61.58 -15.40 -14.43
C ILE A 9 62.02 -14.69 -13.15
N LEU A 10 61.79 -13.37 -13.03
CA LEU A 10 62.09 -12.62 -11.81
C LEU A 10 61.32 -13.15 -10.57
N LEU A 11 60.09 -13.64 -10.79
CA LEU A 11 59.25 -14.23 -9.73
C LEU A 11 59.70 -15.63 -9.32
N GLU A 12 60.35 -16.37 -10.22
CA GLU A 12 60.99 -17.67 -9.94
C GLU A 12 62.37 -17.50 -9.25
N THR A 13 63.09 -16.38 -9.47
CA THR A 13 64.43 -16.14 -8.89
C THR A 13 64.47 -15.30 -7.62
N THR A 14 63.42 -14.54 -7.28
CA THR A 14 63.39 -13.71 -6.04
C THR A 14 62.97 -14.55 -4.83
N ALA A 15 63.76 -14.55 -3.76
CA ALA A 15 63.47 -15.29 -2.52
C ALA A 15 62.19 -14.79 -1.81
N CYS A 16 61.57 -15.66 -0.99
CA CYS A 16 60.39 -15.30 -0.20
C CYS A 16 60.81 -14.70 1.14
N ALA A 17 60.29 -13.51 1.48
CA ALA A 17 60.64 -12.78 2.69
C ALA A 17 59.39 -12.50 3.56
N PHE A 18 59.39 -13.00 4.80
CA PHE A 18 58.24 -12.96 5.72
C PHE A 18 58.17 -11.68 6.57
N VAL A 19 58.67 -10.56 6.03
CA VAL A 19 58.77 -9.26 6.71
C VAL A 19 58.17 -8.18 5.80
N SER A 20 57.21 -7.40 6.32
CA SER A 20 56.46 -6.36 5.58
C SER A 20 57.33 -5.41 4.74
N ASP A 21 58.50 -5.07 5.25
CA ASP A 21 59.34 -3.99 4.72
C ASP A 21 60.53 -4.49 3.89
N ALA A 22 60.65 -5.81 3.70
CA ALA A 22 61.68 -6.39 2.86
C ALA A 22 61.51 -5.93 1.38
N PRO A 23 62.57 -5.45 0.72
CA PRO A 23 62.48 -5.02 -0.68
C PRO A 23 62.12 -6.18 -1.62
N GLU A 24 62.54 -7.39 -1.29
CA GLU A 24 62.18 -8.65 -1.96
C GLU A 24 60.67 -8.91 -1.92
N GLN A 25 60.04 -8.74 -0.75
CA GLN A 25 58.60 -8.91 -0.57
C GLN A 25 57.83 -7.86 -1.37
N ARG A 26 58.24 -6.58 -1.29
CA ARG A 26 57.61 -5.49 -2.06
C ARG A 26 57.76 -5.70 -3.57
N LEU A 27 58.90 -6.23 -4.04
CA LEU A 27 59.13 -6.59 -5.45
C LEU A 27 58.23 -7.76 -5.87
N ARG A 28 58.18 -8.86 -5.11
CA ARG A 28 57.31 -10.02 -5.39
C ARG A 28 55.85 -9.61 -5.45
N HIS A 29 55.38 -8.84 -4.46
CA HIS A 29 53.99 -8.37 -4.41
C HIS A 29 53.64 -7.50 -5.63
N GLY A 30 54.46 -6.50 -5.95
CA GLY A 30 54.24 -5.63 -7.11
C GLY A 30 54.30 -6.37 -8.45
N LEU A 31 55.10 -7.44 -8.57
CA LEU A 31 55.12 -8.30 -9.76
C LEU A 31 53.81 -9.09 -9.91
N ILE A 32 53.31 -9.71 -8.83
CA ILE A 32 52.03 -10.44 -8.84
C ILE A 32 50.88 -9.46 -9.11
N GLU A 33 50.88 -8.27 -8.51
CA GLU A 33 49.86 -7.25 -8.76
C GLU A 33 49.88 -6.77 -10.22
N THR A 34 51.06 -6.58 -10.81
CA THR A 34 51.16 -6.20 -12.22
C THR A 34 50.76 -7.34 -13.17
N ILE A 35 50.79 -8.60 -12.72
CA ILE A 35 50.18 -9.73 -13.45
C ILE A 35 48.65 -9.68 -13.30
N TYR A 36 48.13 -9.46 -12.10
CA TYR A 36 46.69 -9.37 -11.83
C TYR A 36 46.00 -8.21 -12.59
N ARG A 37 46.62 -7.02 -12.61
CA ARG A 37 46.10 -5.86 -13.35
C ARG A 37 46.22 -5.98 -14.88
N TYR A 38 46.82 -7.04 -15.43
CA TYR A 38 47.03 -7.18 -16.88
C TYR A 38 45.88 -7.95 -17.56
N PRO A 39 45.19 -7.38 -18.56
CA PRO A 39 44.08 -8.06 -19.24
C PRO A 39 44.48 -9.42 -19.87
N GLN A 40 43.64 -10.43 -19.67
CA GLN A 40 43.82 -11.81 -20.12
C GLN A 40 43.71 -11.94 -21.67
N HIS A 41 44.71 -11.48 -22.40
CA HIS A 41 44.76 -11.49 -23.86
C HIS A 41 45.24 -12.86 -24.40
N GLU A 42 44.70 -13.32 -25.54
CA GLU A 42 45.12 -14.55 -26.27
C GLU A 42 46.64 -14.76 -26.36
N ALA A 43 47.44 -13.68 -26.43
CA ALA A 43 48.91 -13.74 -26.46
C ALA A 43 49.57 -14.34 -25.19
N VAL A 44 48.81 -14.55 -24.10
CA VAL A 44 49.27 -15.20 -22.85
C VAL A 44 49.04 -16.72 -22.90
N ARG A 45 48.11 -17.19 -23.72
CA ARG A 45 47.65 -18.60 -23.84
C ARG A 45 48.77 -19.67 -23.89
N PRO A 46 49.88 -19.53 -24.65
CA PRO A 46 50.96 -20.53 -24.67
C PRO A 46 51.85 -20.54 -23.41
N HIS A 47 51.59 -19.65 -22.44
CA HIS A 47 52.33 -19.55 -21.18
C HIS A 47 51.43 -19.71 -19.94
N THR A 48 50.11 -19.77 -20.14
CA THR A 48 49.09 -19.89 -19.10
C THR A 48 49.30 -21.08 -18.16
N ASP A 49 49.74 -22.24 -18.67
CA ASP A 49 49.97 -23.44 -17.84
C ASP A 49 51.13 -23.25 -16.86
N ARG A 50 52.31 -22.79 -17.34
CA ARG A 50 53.44 -22.45 -16.44
C ARG A 50 53.08 -21.33 -15.47
N LEU A 51 52.32 -20.33 -15.90
CA LEU A 51 51.87 -19.26 -15.02
C LEU A 51 50.97 -19.80 -13.90
N MET A 52 50.08 -20.75 -14.20
CA MET A 52 49.28 -21.44 -13.18
C MET A 52 50.16 -22.21 -12.20
N GLN A 53 51.13 -23.00 -12.67
CA GLN A 53 52.06 -23.74 -11.81
C GLN A 53 52.83 -22.81 -10.86
N VAL A 54 53.30 -21.65 -11.35
CA VAL A 54 53.98 -20.64 -10.52
C VAL A 54 53.03 -20.02 -9.49
N MET A 55 51.79 -19.69 -9.85
CA MET A 55 50.80 -19.16 -8.90
C MET A 55 50.41 -20.19 -7.82
N LEU A 56 50.24 -21.47 -8.18
CA LEU A 56 50.00 -22.56 -7.23
C LEU A 56 51.14 -22.70 -6.22
N LYS A 57 52.40 -22.57 -6.68
CA LYS A 57 53.58 -22.61 -5.81
C LYS A 57 53.63 -21.44 -4.83
N ILE A 58 53.32 -20.22 -5.28
CA ILE A 58 53.23 -19.03 -4.40
C ILE A 58 52.21 -19.26 -3.29
N VAL A 59 51.03 -19.80 -3.63
CA VAL A 59 49.98 -20.11 -2.64
C VAL A 59 50.44 -21.13 -1.58
N GLN A 60 51.42 -21.99 -1.87
CA GLN A 60 51.93 -23.00 -0.93
C GLN A 60 53.13 -22.53 -0.09
N GLU A 61 53.99 -21.66 -0.64
CA GLU A 61 55.31 -21.34 -0.05
C GLU A 61 55.46 -19.90 0.48
N ASP A 62 54.70 -18.94 -0.06
CA ASP A 62 54.89 -17.50 0.15
C ASP A 62 54.09 -16.94 1.35
N THR A 63 54.16 -15.62 1.51
CA THR A 63 53.38 -14.80 2.44
C THR A 63 51.88 -14.76 2.10
N GLU A 64 51.06 -14.48 3.11
CA GLU A 64 49.59 -14.37 2.97
C GLU A 64 49.11 -13.32 1.95
N ASP A 65 49.78 -12.17 1.84
CA ASP A 65 49.41 -11.12 0.88
C ASP A 65 49.75 -11.48 -0.57
N ASN A 66 50.85 -12.22 -0.78
CA ASN A 66 51.18 -12.74 -2.11
C ASN A 66 50.25 -13.90 -2.49
N ALA A 67 49.90 -14.77 -1.54
CA ALA A 67 49.02 -15.91 -1.76
C ALA A 67 47.57 -15.49 -2.05
N THR A 68 47.01 -14.51 -1.32
CA THR A 68 45.64 -13.99 -1.60
C THR A 68 45.54 -13.33 -2.98
N LEU A 69 46.59 -12.65 -3.43
CA LEU A 69 46.64 -12.03 -4.75
C LEU A 69 46.87 -13.08 -5.86
N ALA A 70 47.72 -14.08 -5.62
CA ALA A 70 47.90 -15.23 -6.51
C ALA A 70 46.60 -16.04 -6.68
N PHE A 71 45.79 -16.21 -5.63
CA PHE A 71 44.45 -16.81 -5.73
C PHE A 71 43.53 -16.08 -6.73
N LYS A 72 43.57 -14.74 -6.75
CA LYS A 72 42.79 -13.93 -7.70
C LYS A 72 43.28 -14.09 -9.13
N VAL A 73 44.60 -14.18 -9.33
CA VAL A 73 45.19 -14.52 -10.64
C VAL A 73 44.76 -15.93 -11.10
N ILE A 74 44.76 -16.93 -10.21
CA ILE A 74 44.30 -18.31 -10.50
C ILE A 74 42.82 -18.32 -10.96
N ILE A 75 41.96 -17.59 -10.25
CA ILE A 75 40.53 -17.44 -10.57
C ILE A 75 40.35 -16.87 -11.99
N ASP A 76 41.00 -15.75 -12.33
CA ASP A 76 40.86 -15.13 -13.65
C ASP A 76 41.51 -15.94 -14.78
N LEU A 77 42.60 -16.67 -14.50
CA LEU A 77 43.23 -17.59 -15.46
C LEU A 77 42.28 -18.74 -15.85
N HIS A 78 41.65 -19.41 -14.87
CA HIS A 78 40.67 -20.47 -15.15
C HIS A 78 39.43 -19.93 -15.88
N ARG A 79 39.01 -18.69 -15.56
CA ARG A 79 37.89 -18.01 -16.24
C ARG A 79 38.19 -17.73 -17.72
N ALA A 80 39.40 -17.28 -18.04
CA ALA A 80 39.80 -16.92 -19.40
C ALA A 80 40.18 -18.15 -20.26
N PHE A 81 40.97 -19.08 -19.71
CA PHE A 81 41.65 -20.12 -20.48
C PHE A 81 41.20 -21.55 -20.14
N LYS A 82 39.89 -21.72 -19.88
CA LYS A 82 39.28 -22.98 -19.41
C LYS A 82 39.76 -24.26 -20.12
N ALA A 83 39.94 -24.22 -21.44
CA ALA A 83 40.33 -25.38 -22.26
C ALA A 83 41.83 -25.74 -22.18
N VAL A 84 42.70 -24.83 -21.75
CA VAL A 84 44.14 -25.09 -21.57
C VAL A 84 44.40 -25.62 -20.15
N LEU A 85 43.68 -25.08 -19.16
CA LEU A 85 43.93 -25.30 -17.74
C LEU A 85 43.22 -26.52 -17.13
N GLN A 86 42.56 -27.37 -17.93
CA GLN A 86 41.82 -28.52 -17.41
C GLN A 86 42.72 -29.53 -16.65
N SER A 87 43.97 -29.68 -17.07
CA SER A 87 45.01 -30.45 -16.37
C SER A 87 45.32 -29.92 -14.96
N GLN A 88 45.32 -28.60 -14.77
CA GLN A 88 45.70 -27.94 -13.52
C GLN A 88 44.57 -27.88 -12.48
N VAL A 89 43.34 -28.28 -12.84
CA VAL A 89 42.19 -28.30 -11.92
C VAL A 89 42.42 -29.26 -10.76
N GLN A 90 42.93 -30.46 -11.00
CA GLN A 90 43.17 -31.45 -9.95
C GLN A 90 44.29 -31.03 -8.97
N PRO A 91 45.48 -30.57 -9.42
CA PRO A 91 46.49 -29.95 -8.55
C PRO A 91 45.95 -28.78 -7.71
N PHE A 92 45.09 -27.93 -8.29
CA PHE A 92 44.46 -26.84 -7.55
C PHE A 92 43.54 -27.35 -6.42
N LEU A 93 42.68 -28.35 -6.69
CA LEU A 93 41.80 -28.92 -5.67
C LEU A 93 42.60 -29.61 -4.55
N GLU A 94 43.68 -30.33 -4.87
CA GLU A 94 44.56 -30.94 -3.87
C GLU A 94 45.31 -29.91 -3.01
N LEU A 95 45.69 -28.76 -3.58
CA LEU A 95 46.26 -27.65 -2.82
C LEU A 95 45.23 -27.08 -1.83
N VAL A 96 43.99 -26.86 -2.27
CA VAL A 96 42.92 -26.37 -1.39
C VAL A 96 42.54 -27.40 -0.30
N GLN A 97 42.57 -28.70 -0.60
CA GLN A 97 42.40 -29.76 0.40
C GLN A 97 43.50 -29.69 1.48
N LYS A 98 44.77 -29.51 1.10
CA LYS A 98 45.89 -29.35 2.03
C LYS A 98 45.75 -28.09 2.90
N LEU A 99 45.28 -26.97 2.34
CA LEU A 99 45.01 -25.75 3.10
C LEU A 99 43.91 -25.96 4.16
N TYR A 100 42.80 -26.64 3.83
CA TYR A 100 41.75 -26.96 4.80
C TYR A 100 42.22 -27.95 5.89
N LEU A 101 43.05 -28.95 5.56
CA LEU A 101 43.61 -29.87 6.57
C LEU A 101 44.50 -29.12 7.59
N ASN A 102 45.29 -28.16 7.12
CA ASN A 102 46.17 -27.35 7.96
C ASN A 102 45.42 -26.39 8.91
N MET A 103 44.15 -26.07 8.62
CA MET A 103 43.31 -25.15 9.42
C MET A 103 43.30 -25.51 10.91
N ARG A 104 43.22 -26.80 11.25
CA ARG A 104 43.24 -27.26 12.66
C ARG A 104 44.56 -26.95 13.36
N SER A 105 45.69 -27.02 12.65
CA SER A 105 47.00 -26.64 13.17
C SER A 105 47.11 -25.12 13.34
N ALA A 106 46.64 -24.35 12.36
CA ALA A 106 46.66 -22.89 12.42
C ALA A 106 45.82 -22.33 13.59
N VAL A 107 44.64 -22.91 13.86
CA VAL A 107 43.82 -22.55 15.03
C VAL A 107 44.51 -22.90 16.36
N ALA A 108 45.15 -24.08 16.44
CA ALA A 108 45.90 -24.50 17.62
C ALA A 108 47.14 -23.63 17.89
N GLU A 109 47.83 -23.18 16.84
CA GLU A 109 49.00 -22.32 16.92
C GLU A 109 48.62 -20.86 17.26
N ALA A 110 47.52 -20.35 16.71
CA ALA A 110 47.05 -18.97 16.94
C ALA A 110 46.33 -18.77 18.29
N PHE A 111 45.68 -19.80 18.84
CA PHE A 111 44.82 -19.68 20.05
C PHE A 111 45.14 -20.68 21.18
N GLY A 112 46.11 -21.58 20.99
CA GLY A 112 46.59 -22.52 22.01
C GLY A 112 45.87 -23.88 22.03
N THR A 113 46.37 -24.79 22.87
CA THR A 113 45.84 -26.14 23.11
C THR A 113 45.69 -26.41 24.61
N GLU A 114 44.90 -27.42 24.99
CA GLU A 114 44.48 -27.69 26.38
C GLU A 114 45.62 -28.03 27.37
N GLN A 115 46.88 -28.09 26.92
CA GLN A 115 48.05 -28.37 27.78
C GLN A 115 49.13 -27.28 27.73
N SER A 116 48.91 -26.15 27.05
CA SER A 116 49.87 -25.02 27.10
C SER A 116 49.22 -23.67 26.80
N PRO A 117 49.30 -22.67 27.71
CA PRO A 117 48.97 -21.29 27.37
C PRO A 117 49.96 -20.80 26.30
N GLY A 118 49.45 -20.06 25.31
CA GLY A 118 50.16 -19.78 24.05
C GLY A 118 51.58 -19.25 24.21
N LYS A 119 52.49 -19.80 23.40
CA LYS A 119 53.94 -19.52 23.36
C LYS A 119 54.21 -18.01 23.39
N ALA A 120 54.91 -17.55 24.43
CA ALA A 120 55.14 -16.12 24.64
C ALA A 120 56.01 -15.51 23.53
N VAL A 121 55.46 -14.52 22.82
CA VAL A 121 56.26 -13.43 22.24
C VAL A 121 56.49 -12.44 23.39
N ALA A 122 57.75 -12.11 23.65
CA ALA A 122 58.15 -11.44 24.88
C ALA A 122 57.63 -10.00 24.99
N VAL A 123 57.21 -9.63 26.19
CA VAL A 123 57.04 -8.24 26.65
C VAL A 123 57.79 -8.13 27.99
N PRO A 124 58.64 -7.11 28.20
CA PRO A 124 59.29 -6.88 29.49
C PRO A 124 58.24 -6.53 30.57
N GLY A 125 58.41 -7.06 31.78
CA GLY A 125 57.36 -7.18 32.78
C GLY A 125 56.70 -5.90 33.32
N GLU A 126 55.52 -6.12 33.90
CA GLU A 126 54.86 -5.28 34.91
C GLU A 126 54.33 -6.24 35.99
N GLU A 127 54.50 -5.86 37.26
CA GLU A 127 54.07 -6.64 38.44
C GLU A 127 52.79 -6.04 39.09
N ASP A 128 52.19 -6.79 40.03
CA ASP A 128 50.84 -6.56 40.57
C ASP A 128 50.56 -5.21 41.28
N ALA A 129 49.37 -4.65 41.04
CA ALA A 129 48.35 -4.28 42.06
C ALA A 129 47.16 -3.53 41.37
N LEU A 130 45.89 -3.97 41.36
CA LEU A 130 44.93 -4.37 42.42
C LEU A 130 44.13 -3.18 43.02
N LEU A 131 42.82 -3.10 42.67
CA LEU A 131 41.63 -2.54 43.36
C LEU A 131 41.78 -1.18 44.14
N THR A 132 40.87 -0.19 44.03
CA THR A 132 39.46 -0.25 44.48
C THR A 132 38.54 0.89 43.94
N LEU A 133 37.24 0.71 44.23
CA LEU A 133 36.04 1.54 44.06
C LEU A 133 36.10 3.08 44.27
N SER A 134 35.30 3.79 43.47
CA SER A 134 34.28 4.82 43.82
C SER A 134 34.60 6.01 44.75
N GLU A 135 34.41 7.25 44.26
CA GLU A 135 33.32 8.20 44.67
C GLU A 135 33.45 9.57 43.95
N GLY A 136 32.41 10.43 44.03
CA GLY A 136 32.60 11.90 44.15
C GLY A 136 32.64 12.82 42.91
N GLN A 137 31.47 13.19 42.40
CA GLN A 137 31.04 14.54 41.96
C GLN A 137 31.81 15.39 40.89
N ASP A 138 31.02 15.82 39.90
CA ASP A 138 30.92 17.16 39.30
C ASP A 138 32.15 18.09 39.18
N HIS A 139 32.48 18.45 37.94
CA HIS A 139 32.16 19.80 37.44
C HIS A 139 32.16 19.86 35.88
N THR A 140 31.31 20.71 35.32
CA THR A 140 31.27 21.11 33.90
C THR A 140 31.40 22.66 33.83
N PRO A 141 31.45 23.34 32.65
CA PRO A 141 31.55 22.85 31.27
C PRO A 141 32.65 23.56 30.42
N GLY A 142 32.77 23.18 29.14
CA GLY A 142 33.26 24.08 28.06
C GLY A 142 34.56 23.66 27.36
N GLY A 143 34.53 23.63 26.02
CA GLY A 143 35.72 23.31 25.20
C GLY A 143 35.36 22.66 23.86
N THR A 144 35.01 23.46 22.86
CA THR A 144 34.62 23.01 21.51
C THR A 144 35.70 22.15 20.82
N ALA A 145 35.35 20.94 20.40
CA ALA A 145 36.16 20.11 19.50
C ALA A 145 35.37 19.76 18.23
N SER A 146 35.99 19.95 17.06
CA SER A 146 35.34 19.76 15.75
C SER A 146 35.26 18.28 15.36
N LEU A 147 34.09 17.84 14.86
CA LEU A 147 33.87 16.51 14.30
C LEU A 147 33.97 16.53 12.77
N SER A 148 35.11 16.10 12.23
CA SER A 148 35.24 15.82 10.79
C SER A 148 34.83 14.37 10.48
N ALA A 149 33.58 14.16 10.06
CA ALA A 149 33.12 12.86 9.60
C ALA A 149 33.65 12.53 8.19
N THR A 150 33.91 11.25 7.91
CA THR A 150 34.20 10.74 6.56
C THR A 150 33.33 9.53 6.24
N ALA A 151 32.68 9.56 5.09
CA ALA A 151 31.69 8.56 4.68
C ALA A 151 32.33 7.33 4.01
N THR A 152 31.63 6.20 4.08
CA THR A 152 31.94 5.00 3.30
C THR A 152 31.66 5.22 1.82
N ALA A 153 32.65 5.02 0.95
CA ALA A 153 32.47 4.91 -0.49
C ALA A 153 33.28 3.74 -1.05
N SER A 154 32.61 2.81 -1.73
CA SER A 154 33.25 1.66 -2.38
C SER A 154 33.75 2.04 -3.77
N ALA A 155 35.06 2.14 -3.96
CA ALA A 155 35.66 2.27 -5.29
C ALA A 155 37.01 1.55 -5.37
N SER A 156 37.11 0.56 -6.26
CA SER A 156 38.36 -0.12 -6.59
C SER A 156 39.06 0.56 -7.78
N THR A 157 39.87 1.58 -7.50
CA THR A 157 40.74 2.20 -8.53
C THR A 157 42.07 2.65 -7.93
N THR A 158 43.16 2.27 -8.59
CA THR A 158 44.53 2.53 -8.12
C THR A 158 45.13 3.74 -8.83
N THR A 159 45.35 4.84 -8.11
CA THR A 159 46.11 5.99 -8.63
C THR A 159 47.01 6.56 -7.54
N SER A 160 48.27 6.81 -7.88
CA SER A 160 49.28 7.35 -6.96
C SER A 160 49.21 8.87 -6.85
N ALA A 161 49.16 9.38 -5.62
CA ALA A 161 49.44 10.78 -5.31
C ALA A 161 50.26 10.87 -4.02
N SER A 162 51.37 11.62 -4.05
CA SER A 162 52.27 11.80 -2.91
C SER A 162 51.81 12.95 -2.02
N SER A 163 51.76 12.72 -0.70
CA SER A 163 51.79 13.80 0.30
C SER A 163 52.69 13.38 1.47
N THR A 164 53.44 14.34 2.02
CA THR A 164 54.52 14.10 2.98
C THR A 164 54.12 14.52 4.39
N THR A 165 53.93 13.55 5.27
CA THR A 165 53.92 13.73 6.73
C THR A 165 54.78 12.66 7.37
N ALA A 166 55.59 13.04 8.36
CA ALA A 166 56.59 12.14 8.95
C ALA A 166 55.92 11.04 9.79
N ALA A 167 56.24 9.78 9.50
CA ALA A 167 55.82 8.63 10.29
C ALA A 167 56.92 8.24 11.29
N ALA A 168 56.53 8.01 12.54
CA ALA A 168 57.38 7.28 13.49
C ALA A 168 57.56 5.82 13.03
N PRO A 169 58.71 5.16 13.31
CA PRO A 169 58.98 3.83 12.80
C PRO A 169 58.09 2.78 13.47
N SER A 170 57.06 2.32 12.75
CA SER A 170 56.32 1.11 13.10
C SER A 170 57.25 -0.11 13.04
N ALA A 171 57.29 -0.91 14.10
CA ALA A 171 58.06 -2.16 14.11
C ALA A 171 57.61 -3.08 12.95
N PRO A 172 58.55 -3.74 12.25
CA PRO A 172 58.25 -4.49 11.04
C PRO A 172 57.34 -5.69 11.35
N ARG A 173 56.24 -5.81 10.59
CA ARG A 173 55.23 -6.86 10.81
C ARG A 173 55.72 -8.16 10.17
N THR A 174 55.90 -9.18 10.99
CA THR A 174 56.10 -10.56 10.52
C THR A 174 54.83 -11.04 9.85
N LEU A 175 54.92 -11.39 8.56
CA LEU A 175 53.79 -11.87 7.77
C LEU A 175 53.61 -13.38 7.97
N LEU A 176 52.37 -13.84 8.11
CA LEU A 176 52.09 -15.27 8.20
C LEU A 176 52.41 -15.96 6.87
N LYS A 177 52.90 -17.19 6.96
CA LYS A 177 52.98 -18.08 5.79
C LYS A 177 51.57 -18.42 5.31
N SER A 178 51.37 -18.49 4.00
CA SER A 178 50.08 -18.78 3.38
C SER A 178 49.36 -20.00 3.96
N SER A 179 50.10 -21.05 4.32
CA SER A 179 49.57 -22.30 4.90
C SER A 179 49.05 -22.19 6.34
N GLN A 180 49.28 -21.06 7.02
CA GLN A 180 48.83 -20.76 8.38
C GLN A 180 47.83 -19.58 8.42
N SER A 181 47.62 -18.87 7.30
CA SER A 181 46.79 -17.66 7.26
C SER A 181 45.33 -17.95 6.91
N PHE A 182 44.42 -17.59 7.82
CA PHE A 182 42.98 -17.66 7.59
C PHE A 182 42.56 -16.79 6.40
N LYS A 183 43.19 -15.62 6.23
CA LYS A 183 42.97 -14.68 5.12
C LYS A 183 43.00 -15.35 3.73
N VAL A 184 43.95 -16.27 3.52
CA VAL A 184 44.10 -17.05 2.26
C VAL A 184 42.94 -18.01 2.05
N LEU A 185 42.50 -18.70 3.11
CA LEU A 185 41.34 -19.59 3.06
C LEU A 185 40.03 -18.85 2.73
N THR A 186 39.92 -17.54 2.99
CA THR A 186 38.73 -16.76 2.62
C THR A 186 38.48 -16.65 1.09
N GLU A 187 39.48 -16.92 0.25
CA GLU A 187 39.33 -16.90 -1.22
C GLU A 187 38.99 -18.30 -1.79
N CYS A 188 39.31 -19.38 -1.05
CA CYS A 188 39.11 -20.76 -1.49
C CYS A 188 37.64 -21.11 -1.83
N PRO A 189 36.61 -20.72 -1.03
CA PRO A 189 35.21 -20.95 -1.37
C PRO A 189 34.80 -20.38 -2.74
N ILE A 190 35.23 -19.16 -3.07
CA ILE A 190 34.88 -18.48 -4.32
C ILE A 190 35.56 -19.19 -5.51
N ALA A 191 36.82 -19.57 -5.35
CA ALA A 191 37.56 -20.31 -6.36
C ALA A 191 36.94 -21.69 -6.66
N ILE A 192 36.54 -22.46 -5.63
CA ILE A 192 35.86 -23.75 -5.83
C ILE A 192 34.54 -23.57 -6.58
N VAL A 193 33.74 -22.55 -6.25
CA VAL A 193 32.48 -22.26 -6.98
C VAL A 193 32.75 -21.99 -8.47
N LEU A 194 33.77 -21.19 -8.82
CA LEU A 194 34.13 -20.94 -10.22
C LEU A 194 34.58 -22.22 -10.93
N ILE A 195 35.41 -23.05 -10.28
CA ILE A 195 35.83 -24.35 -10.83
C ILE A 195 34.62 -25.25 -11.07
N PHE A 196 33.68 -25.34 -10.12
CA PHE A 196 32.49 -26.18 -10.25
C PHE A 196 31.52 -25.68 -11.34
N GLN A 197 31.41 -24.36 -11.54
CA GLN A 197 30.65 -23.78 -12.64
C GLN A 197 31.29 -24.03 -14.01
N THR A 198 32.63 -24.02 -14.08
CA THR A 198 33.41 -24.15 -15.32
C THR A 198 33.62 -25.61 -15.74
N TYR A 199 33.88 -26.51 -14.80
CA TYR A 199 34.33 -27.89 -15.02
C TYR A 199 33.37 -28.91 -14.37
N ARG A 200 32.11 -28.92 -14.82
CA ARG A 200 31.02 -29.70 -14.19
C ARG A 200 31.30 -31.21 -14.01
N HIS A 201 32.20 -31.81 -14.80
CA HIS A 201 32.57 -33.22 -14.68
C HIS A 201 33.34 -33.55 -13.39
N VAL A 202 34.03 -32.59 -12.77
CA VAL A 202 34.81 -32.79 -11.54
C VAL A 202 33.93 -32.71 -10.28
N VAL A 203 32.78 -32.04 -10.38
CA VAL A 203 31.94 -31.58 -9.26
C VAL A 203 31.54 -32.71 -8.33
N SER A 204 30.97 -33.80 -8.84
CA SER A 204 30.48 -34.92 -8.01
C SER A 204 31.62 -35.62 -7.24
N SER A 205 32.80 -35.75 -7.86
CA SER A 205 33.97 -36.34 -7.21
C SER A 205 34.52 -35.43 -6.11
N ALA A 206 34.69 -34.15 -6.43
CA ALA A 206 35.20 -33.15 -5.49
C ALA A 206 34.28 -32.94 -4.28
N ILE A 207 32.96 -32.88 -4.48
CA ILE A 207 31.98 -32.70 -3.39
C ILE A 207 32.07 -33.84 -2.35
N ASN A 208 32.28 -35.08 -2.80
CA ASN A 208 32.43 -36.23 -1.91
C ASN A 208 33.66 -36.12 -0.99
N ILE A 209 34.69 -35.37 -1.39
CA ILE A 209 35.90 -35.13 -0.60
C ILE A 209 35.75 -33.85 0.25
N PHE A 210 35.30 -32.75 -0.34
CA PHE A 210 35.25 -31.45 0.33
C PHE A 210 34.17 -31.34 1.41
N VAL A 211 33.01 -31.99 1.28
CA VAL A 211 31.93 -31.85 2.27
C VAL A 211 32.34 -32.39 3.66
N PRO A 212 32.83 -33.65 3.81
CA PRO A 212 33.36 -34.14 5.08
C PRO A 212 34.48 -33.25 5.63
N LEU A 213 35.45 -32.91 4.77
CA LEU A 213 36.61 -32.10 5.11
C LEU A 213 36.23 -30.73 5.69
N ILE A 214 35.19 -30.10 5.13
CA ILE A 214 34.66 -28.80 5.57
C ILE A 214 33.98 -28.91 6.94
N PHE A 215 33.20 -29.96 7.20
CA PHE A 215 32.59 -30.17 8.51
C PHE A 215 33.65 -30.46 9.59
N GLU A 216 34.56 -31.39 9.32
CA GLU A 216 35.53 -31.92 10.30
C GLU A 216 36.74 -30.99 10.54
N HIS A 217 37.21 -30.27 9.52
CA HIS A 217 38.44 -29.46 9.61
C HIS A 217 38.23 -27.94 9.45
N CYS A 218 37.00 -27.44 9.24
CA CYS A 218 36.73 -25.99 9.18
C CYS A 218 35.57 -25.56 10.08
N LEU A 219 34.36 -26.09 9.86
CA LEU A 219 33.13 -25.58 10.46
C LEU A 219 32.96 -25.92 11.95
N THR A 220 33.33 -27.14 12.37
CA THR A 220 33.25 -27.56 13.79
C THR A 220 34.34 -26.95 14.68
N LEU A 221 35.45 -26.46 14.11
CA LEU A 221 36.55 -25.84 14.86
C LEU A 221 36.09 -24.60 15.65
N GLN A 222 36.66 -24.44 16.84
CA GLN A 222 36.45 -23.31 17.74
C GLN A 222 37.78 -22.96 18.41
N ALA A 223 38.00 -21.67 18.68
CA ALA A 223 39.10 -21.24 19.56
C ALA A 223 38.76 -21.65 21.01
N LEU A 224 39.73 -22.23 21.74
CA LEU A 224 39.52 -22.77 23.08
C LEU A 224 38.88 -21.75 24.07
N PRO A 225 39.30 -20.46 24.13
CA PRO A 225 38.66 -19.47 25.01
C PRO A 225 37.19 -19.17 24.64
N GLN A 226 36.84 -19.24 23.36
CA GLN A 226 35.46 -19.04 22.89
C GLN A 226 34.57 -20.21 23.30
N ARG A 227 35.07 -21.44 23.14
CA ARG A 227 34.36 -22.67 23.57
C ARG A 227 34.10 -22.66 25.08
N GLN A 228 35.12 -22.34 25.87
CA GLN A 228 34.99 -22.24 27.34
C GLN A 228 33.98 -21.17 27.77
N ALA A 229 33.93 -20.02 27.08
CA ALA A 229 32.93 -18.98 27.34
C ALA A 229 31.49 -19.45 27.04
N HIS A 230 31.27 -20.17 25.93
CA HIS A 230 29.98 -20.79 25.61
C HIS A 230 29.57 -21.86 26.63
N GLU A 231 30.49 -22.73 27.03
CA GLU A 231 30.23 -23.80 28.02
C GLU A 231 29.89 -23.20 29.40
N ALA A 232 30.63 -22.20 29.86
CA ALA A 232 30.36 -21.49 31.11
C ALA A 232 29.05 -20.69 31.08
N ALA A 233 28.67 -20.11 29.94
CA ALA A 233 27.38 -19.45 29.77
C ALA A 233 26.21 -20.46 29.76
N ARG A 234 26.40 -21.61 29.08
CA ARG A 234 25.43 -22.72 29.04
C ARG A 234 25.15 -23.29 30.43
N GLN A 235 26.19 -23.43 31.27
CA GLN A 235 26.06 -23.80 32.70
C GLN A 235 25.25 -22.79 33.51
N ARG A 236 25.24 -21.51 33.13
CA ARG A 236 24.47 -20.43 33.77
C ARG A 236 23.07 -20.23 33.16
N GLY A 237 22.68 -21.04 32.17
CA GLY A 237 21.43 -20.87 31.42
C GLY A 237 21.40 -19.61 30.53
N GLN A 238 22.56 -19.01 30.24
CA GLN A 238 22.68 -17.76 29.49
C GLN A 238 23.21 -17.97 28.07
N ILE A 239 22.78 -17.13 27.13
CA ILE A 239 23.31 -17.12 25.76
C ILE A 239 24.48 -16.14 25.69
N PHE A 240 25.69 -16.66 25.45
CA PHE A 240 26.85 -15.82 25.12
C PHE A 240 26.80 -15.40 23.65
N VAL A 241 27.11 -14.12 23.39
CA VAL A 241 27.20 -13.51 22.06
C VAL A 241 28.38 -12.54 22.05
N GLY A 242 29.20 -12.59 21.00
CA GLY A 242 30.41 -11.78 20.85
C GLY A 242 31.69 -12.57 21.14
N ILE A 243 32.77 -11.85 21.45
CA ILE A 243 34.13 -12.37 21.57
C ILE A 243 34.48 -12.63 23.04
N ALA A 244 34.94 -13.83 23.38
CA ALA A 244 35.42 -14.15 24.72
C ALA A 244 36.62 -13.28 25.14
N PRO A 245 36.70 -12.83 26.41
CA PRO A 245 37.76 -11.91 26.87
C PRO A 245 39.17 -12.50 26.81
N GLY A 246 39.32 -13.84 26.76
CA GLY A 246 40.61 -14.51 26.58
C GLY A 246 41.23 -14.38 25.18
N ILE A 247 40.49 -13.85 24.19
CA ILE A 247 40.98 -13.70 22.81
C ILE A 247 41.79 -12.41 22.67
N LYS A 248 43.12 -12.53 22.86
CA LYS A 248 44.06 -11.39 22.75
C LYS A 248 44.12 -10.80 21.34
N ASN A 249 44.11 -11.60 20.28
CA ASN A 249 44.15 -11.13 18.89
C ASN A 249 42.78 -11.24 18.22
N ARG A 250 41.97 -10.19 18.36
CA ARG A 250 40.63 -10.10 17.76
C ARG A 250 40.63 -10.12 16.23
N ALA A 251 41.67 -9.58 15.59
CA ALA A 251 41.76 -9.54 14.13
C ALA A 251 41.86 -10.95 13.53
N LEU A 252 42.79 -11.78 14.02
CA LEU A 252 42.91 -13.18 13.56
C LEU A 252 41.65 -14.00 13.88
N PHE A 253 40.98 -13.75 15.00
CA PHE A 253 39.70 -14.39 15.32
C PHE A 253 38.59 -13.97 14.33
N GLY A 254 38.53 -12.68 13.99
CA GLY A 254 37.63 -12.16 12.96
C GLY A 254 37.88 -12.77 11.58
N GLU A 255 39.13 -12.99 11.19
CA GLU A 255 39.51 -13.67 9.95
C GLU A 255 39.15 -15.17 9.97
N MET A 256 39.35 -15.86 11.10
CA MET A 256 38.93 -17.26 11.30
C MET A 256 37.40 -17.40 11.14
N VAL A 257 36.61 -16.54 11.79
CA VAL A 257 35.15 -16.55 11.65
C VAL A 257 34.72 -16.16 10.23
N THR A 258 35.38 -15.19 9.59
CA THR A 258 35.13 -14.82 8.18
C THR A 258 35.38 -16.01 7.23
N THR A 259 36.41 -16.80 7.50
CA THR A 259 36.70 -18.04 6.77
C THR A 259 35.57 -19.06 6.93
N GLN A 260 35.17 -19.36 8.17
CA GLN A 260 34.07 -20.29 8.45
C GLN A 260 32.76 -19.84 7.80
N VAL A 261 32.45 -18.54 7.83
CA VAL A 261 31.26 -17.97 7.19
C VAL A 261 31.29 -18.09 5.68
N LYS A 262 32.39 -17.76 4.99
CA LYS A 262 32.49 -17.95 3.53
C LYS A 262 32.43 -19.43 3.13
N THR A 263 33.00 -20.33 3.93
CA THR A 263 32.85 -21.77 3.75
C THR A 263 31.39 -22.21 3.94
N MET A 264 30.65 -21.63 4.89
CA MET A 264 29.21 -21.84 5.07
C MET A 264 28.39 -21.33 3.87
N SER A 265 28.74 -20.18 3.29
CA SER A 265 28.15 -19.65 2.05
C SER A 265 28.36 -20.57 0.85
N PHE A 266 29.52 -21.22 0.75
CA PHE A 266 29.77 -22.28 -0.25
C PHE A 266 28.93 -23.53 0.01
N LEU A 267 28.78 -23.97 1.26
CA LEU A 267 27.91 -25.10 1.60
C LEU A 267 26.44 -24.80 1.25
N ALA A 268 25.97 -23.58 1.49
CA ALA A 268 24.64 -23.11 1.08
C ALA A 268 24.43 -23.10 -0.45
N TYR A 269 25.50 -22.94 -1.24
CA TYR A 269 25.48 -23.12 -2.69
C TYR A 269 25.42 -24.61 -3.08
N VAL A 270 26.29 -25.46 -2.50
CA VAL A 270 26.34 -26.91 -2.76
C VAL A 270 25.03 -27.61 -2.42
N LEU A 271 24.35 -27.19 -1.35
CA LEU A 271 23.06 -27.72 -0.91
C LEU A 271 21.96 -27.69 -1.99
N ARG A 272 22.03 -26.76 -2.96
CA ARG A 272 21.07 -26.69 -4.08
C ARG A 272 21.30 -27.75 -5.17
N GLY A 273 22.51 -28.31 -5.27
CA GLY A 273 22.90 -29.21 -6.36
C GLY A 273 23.30 -30.63 -5.93
N SER A 274 23.66 -30.85 -4.66
CA SER A 274 24.17 -32.15 -4.19
C SER A 274 23.80 -32.43 -2.72
N ALA A 275 22.52 -32.21 -2.38
CA ALA A 275 21.97 -32.45 -1.06
C ALA A 275 22.24 -33.83 -0.40
N PRO A 276 22.33 -34.99 -1.12
CA PRO A 276 22.39 -36.30 -0.47
C PRO A 276 23.53 -36.51 0.53
N ILE A 277 24.75 -36.06 0.22
CA ILE A 277 25.89 -36.22 1.15
C ILE A 277 25.78 -35.28 2.36
N VAL A 278 25.27 -34.07 2.16
CA VAL A 278 25.10 -33.09 3.26
C VAL A 278 24.05 -33.56 4.27
N ARG A 279 23.12 -34.46 3.90
CA ARG A 279 22.17 -35.07 4.84
C ARG A 279 22.84 -35.85 5.98
N GLN A 280 24.03 -36.42 5.78
CA GLN A 280 24.79 -37.10 6.84
C GLN A 280 25.15 -36.15 7.99
N TYR A 281 25.39 -34.88 7.66
CA TYR A 281 25.78 -33.82 8.59
C TYR A 281 24.62 -32.86 8.95
N ALA A 282 23.37 -33.21 8.59
CA ALA A 282 22.20 -32.33 8.74
C ALA A 282 21.89 -31.92 10.19
N HIS A 283 22.33 -32.70 11.18
CA HIS A 283 22.16 -32.41 12.60
C HIS A 283 23.20 -31.40 13.13
N LEU A 284 24.40 -31.32 12.53
CA LEU A 284 25.43 -30.35 12.90
C LEU A 284 25.22 -28.98 12.23
N LEU A 285 24.58 -28.98 11.05
CA LEU A 285 24.37 -27.78 10.24
C LEU A 285 23.68 -26.61 11.01
N PRO A 286 22.62 -26.83 11.83
CA PRO A 286 21.98 -25.78 12.60
C PRO A 286 22.84 -25.32 13.79
N GLU A 287 23.45 -26.24 14.52
CA GLU A 287 24.27 -25.91 15.69
C GLU A 287 25.48 -25.06 15.30
N VAL A 288 26.20 -25.42 14.22
CA VAL A 288 27.32 -24.59 13.73
C VAL A 288 26.83 -23.25 13.19
N ASN A 289 25.73 -23.20 12.44
CA ASN A 289 25.21 -21.94 11.91
C ASN A 289 24.85 -20.94 13.04
N VAL A 290 24.17 -21.45 14.08
CA VAL A 290 23.79 -20.68 15.27
C VAL A 290 25.01 -20.32 16.13
N ARG A 291 26.03 -21.19 16.22
CA ARG A 291 27.31 -20.85 16.86
C ARG A 291 28.02 -19.71 16.15
N LEU A 292 28.14 -19.76 14.82
CA LEU A 292 28.76 -18.69 14.03
C LEU A 292 28.01 -17.35 14.19
N LEU A 293 26.67 -17.37 14.29
CA LEU A 293 25.88 -16.16 14.60
C LEU A 293 26.20 -15.58 15.99
N LYS A 294 26.54 -16.41 16.98
CA LYS A 294 27.02 -15.94 18.30
C LYS A 294 28.48 -15.46 18.25
N ASP A 295 29.34 -16.15 17.50
CA ASP A 295 30.77 -15.89 17.39
C ASP A 295 31.11 -14.65 16.54
N CYS A 296 30.25 -14.26 15.59
CA CYS A 296 30.48 -13.13 14.68
C CYS A 296 30.76 -11.79 15.43
N PRO A 297 31.97 -11.21 15.30
CA PRO A 297 32.35 -9.95 15.94
C PRO A 297 31.39 -8.78 15.64
N PRO A 298 31.07 -7.91 16.61
CA PRO A 298 30.22 -6.74 16.40
C PRO A 298 30.81 -5.73 15.40
N GLU A 299 32.15 -5.65 15.30
CA GLU A 299 32.86 -4.80 14.34
C GLU A 299 32.73 -5.28 12.88
N ASN A 300 32.44 -6.57 12.62
CA ASN A 300 32.46 -7.15 11.28
C ASN A 300 31.04 -7.39 10.72
N ALA A 301 30.33 -6.28 10.47
CA ALA A 301 28.98 -6.29 9.92
C ALA A 301 28.88 -6.95 8.52
N VAL A 302 29.94 -6.91 7.72
CA VAL A 302 29.98 -7.54 6.38
C VAL A 302 29.89 -9.06 6.49
N THR A 303 30.71 -9.66 7.35
CA THR A 303 30.71 -11.12 7.57
C THR A 303 29.40 -11.60 8.18
N ARG A 304 28.85 -10.85 9.15
CA ARG A 304 27.53 -11.18 9.72
C ARG A 304 26.42 -11.10 8.65
N LYS A 305 26.48 -10.14 7.72
CA LYS A 305 25.57 -10.08 6.56
C LYS A 305 25.72 -11.28 5.62
N GLU A 306 26.95 -11.69 5.28
CA GLU A 306 27.19 -12.88 4.46
C GLU A 306 26.61 -14.14 5.13
N LEU A 307 26.80 -14.30 6.44
CA LEU A 307 26.23 -15.41 7.21
C LEU A 307 24.70 -15.41 7.19
N LEU A 308 24.05 -14.25 7.34
CA LEU A 308 22.59 -14.13 7.25
C LEU A 308 22.06 -14.52 5.86
N VAL A 309 22.75 -14.16 4.78
CA VAL A 309 22.39 -14.57 3.41
C VAL A 309 22.57 -16.09 3.21
N ALA A 310 23.67 -16.66 3.70
CA ALA A 310 23.91 -18.10 3.68
C ALA A 310 22.83 -18.86 4.47
N THR A 311 22.49 -18.37 5.67
CA THR A 311 21.43 -18.90 6.52
C THR A 311 20.09 -18.88 5.79
N ARG A 312 19.67 -17.75 5.20
CA ARG A 312 18.43 -17.68 4.42
C ARG A 312 18.40 -18.70 3.28
N HIS A 313 19.53 -18.91 2.60
CA HIS A 313 19.65 -19.92 1.54
C HIS A 313 19.53 -21.36 2.06
N ILE A 314 20.07 -21.67 3.24
CA ILE A 314 19.91 -22.98 3.90
C ILE A 314 18.45 -23.21 4.31
N LEU A 315 17.82 -22.23 4.97
CA LEU A 315 16.43 -22.29 5.43
C LEU A 315 15.41 -22.34 4.27
N SER A 316 15.81 -21.97 3.05
CA SER A 316 15.04 -22.15 1.83
C SER A 316 14.99 -23.61 1.34
N THR A 317 15.77 -24.52 1.95
CA THR A 317 15.86 -25.95 1.59
C THR A 317 15.24 -26.85 2.66
N ASP A 318 15.04 -28.13 2.35
CA ASP A 318 14.38 -29.10 3.24
C ASP A 318 15.12 -29.36 4.56
N PHE A 319 16.39 -28.91 4.66
CA PHE A 319 17.17 -28.93 5.89
C PHE A 319 16.56 -28.06 7.01
N ARG A 320 15.65 -27.13 6.69
CA ARG A 320 14.99 -26.21 7.64
C ARG A 320 14.37 -26.89 8.88
N VAL A 321 13.86 -28.12 8.74
CA VAL A 321 13.29 -28.93 9.84
C VAL A 321 14.30 -29.15 10.98
N HIS A 322 15.60 -29.29 10.66
CA HIS A 322 16.64 -29.52 11.66
C HIS A 322 16.89 -28.28 12.55
N PHE A 323 16.42 -27.10 12.15
CA PHE A 323 16.56 -25.88 12.94
C PHE A 323 15.53 -25.77 14.08
N VAL A 324 14.49 -26.64 14.15
CA VAL A 324 13.46 -26.64 15.22
C VAL A 324 14.09 -26.58 16.62
N GLY A 325 15.09 -27.44 16.88
CA GLY A 325 15.79 -27.50 18.18
C GLY A 325 16.68 -26.29 18.52
N GLN A 326 16.77 -25.30 17.64
CA GLN A 326 17.52 -24.05 17.84
C GLN A 326 16.63 -22.80 17.81
N ILE A 327 15.32 -22.93 17.60
CA ILE A 327 14.40 -21.78 17.42
C ILE A 327 14.45 -20.82 18.62
N ASP A 328 14.45 -21.32 19.86
CA ASP A 328 14.52 -20.47 21.05
C ASP A 328 15.83 -19.67 21.19
N THR A 329 16.90 -20.09 20.51
CA THR A 329 18.14 -19.30 20.39
C THR A 329 18.08 -18.32 19.20
N LEU A 330 17.36 -18.66 18.13
CA LEU A 330 17.17 -17.78 16.96
C LEU A 330 16.15 -16.67 17.19
N LEU A 331 15.22 -16.84 18.14
CA LEU A 331 14.24 -15.80 18.52
C LEU A 331 14.86 -14.64 19.33
N ASP A 332 16.09 -14.79 19.83
CA ASP A 332 16.82 -13.68 20.45
C ASP A 332 17.44 -12.77 19.37
N GLU A 333 16.93 -11.54 19.26
CA GLU A 333 17.42 -10.51 18.34
C GLU A 333 18.95 -10.32 18.43
N ARG A 334 19.53 -10.49 19.62
CA ARG A 334 20.97 -10.36 19.88
C ARG A 334 21.79 -11.45 19.22
N VAL A 335 21.24 -12.66 19.00
CA VAL A 335 21.96 -13.73 18.30
C VAL A 335 22.02 -13.44 16.80
N LEU A 336 20.89 -13.08 16.19
CA LEU A 336 20.82 -12.82 14.74
C LEU A 336 21.53 -11.52 14.35
N LEU A 337 21.19 -10.39 14.98
CA LEU A 337 21.79 -9.09 14.65
C LEU A 337 23.13 -8.83 15.36
N GLY A 338 23.40 -9.48 16.49
CA GLY A 338 24.60 -9.21 17.29
C GLY A 338 24.45 -7.94 18.14
N THR A 339 25.57 -7.53 18.75
CA THR A 339 25.67 -6.32 19.59
C THR A 339 26.11 -5.07 18.83
N GLY A 340 26.37 -5.17 17.52
CA GLY A 340 26.80 -4.04 16.70
C GLY A 340 25.62 -3.18 16.20
N ILE A 341 25.69 -1.86 16.40
CA ILE A 341 24.62 -0.93 16.00
C ILE A 341 24.43 -0.92 14.48
N THR A 342 25.52 -0.83 13.70
CA THR A 342 25.46 -0.72 12.22
C THR A 342 24.78 -1.91 11.54
N ILE A 343 24.90 -3.12 12.12
CA ILE A 343 24.22 -4.31 11.61
C ILE A 343 22.75 -4.37 12.09
N ARG A 344 22.47 -3.96 13.34
CA ARG A 344 21.10 -3.80 13.87
C ARG A 344 20.28 -2.85 13.00
N GLU A 345 20.86 -1.73 12.57
CA GLU A 345 20.20 -0.80 11.65
C GLU A 345 20.02 -1.41 10.25
N LEU A 346 21.10 -1.83 9.60
CA LEU A 346 21.07 -2.13 8.17
C LEU A 346 20.48 -3.50 7.79
N GLN A 347 20.48 -4.49 8.68
CA GLN A 347 20.09 -5.88 8.34
C GLN A 347 18.85 -6.40 9.09
N ARG A 348 18.26 -5.62 10.00
CA ARG A 348 17.01 -5.99 10.71
C ARG A 348 15.83 -6.30 9.77
N PRO A 349 15.60 -5.58 8.64
CA PRO A 349 14.65 -6.02 7.62
C PRO A 349 14.90 -7.42 7.03
N LEU A 350 16.17 -7.78 6.79
CA LEU A 350 16.56 -9.10 6.27
C LEU A 350 16.34 -10.18 7.32
N VAL A 351 16.72 -9.92 8.58
CA VAL A 351 16.54 -10.83 9.71
C VAL A 351 15.06 -11.11 9.96
N VAL A 352 14.23 -10.07 10.06
CA VAL A 352 12.78 -10.20 10.31
C VAL A 352 12.08 -10.95 9.17
N SER A 353 12.46 -10.70 7.91
CA SER A 353 11.98 -11.49 6.76
C SER A 353 12.44 -12.94 6.80
N MET A 354 13.71 -13.22 7.11
CA MET A 354 14.25 -14.59 7.15
C MET A 354 13.64 -15.41 8.29
N LEU A 355 13.41 -14.78 9.45
CA LEU A 355 12.79 -15.42 10.60
C LEU A 355 11.32 -15.76 10.30
N ALA A 356 10.57 -14.85 9.69
CA ALA A 356 9.20 -15.12 9.28
C ALA A 356 9.09 -16.17 8.16
N ASP A 357 10.00 -16.16 7.18
CA ASP A 357 10.11 -17.22 6.17
C ASP A 357 10.31 -18.59 6.86
N LEU A 358 11.14 -18.66 7.89
CA LEU A 358 11.36 -19.88 8.68
C LEU A 358 10.12 -20.30 9.46
N MET A 359 9.54 -19.38 10.25
CA MET A 359 8.39 -19.67 11.10
C MET A 359 7.16 -20.11 10.28
N HIS A 360 6.94 -19.53 9.10
CA HIS A 360 5.86 -19.95 8.21
C HIS A 360 5.99 -21.42 7.78
N HIS A 361 7.18 -21.85 7.37
CA HIS A 361 7.40 -23.22 6.88
C HIS A 361 7.41 -24.25 8.03
N VAL A 362 8.00 -23.89 9.18
CA VAL A 362 8.23 -24.80 10.30
C VAL A 362 7.05 -24.82 11.29
N ARG A 363 6.02 -23.98 11.10
CA ARG A 363 4.86 -23.83 12.01
C ARG A 363 4.25 -25.13 12.54
N GLN A 364 4.22 -26.18 11.72
CA GLN A 364 3.64 -27.47 12.08
C GLN A 364 4.47 -28.29 13.09
N GLU A 365 5.72 -27.92 13.34
CA GLU A 365 6.69 -28.64 14.18
C GLU A 365 7.03 -27.89 15.47
N LEU A 366 6.43 -26.70 15.68
CA LEU A 366 6.69 -25.82 16.82
C LEU A 366 5.96 -26.25 18.10
N THR A 367 6.56 -26.00 19.25
CA THR A 367 5.90 -26.16 20.56
C THR A 367 4.99 -24.98 20.90
N THR A 368 4.03 -25.16 21.81
CA THR A 368 3.13 -24.09 22.27
C THR A 368 3.89 -22.88 22.83
N GLU A 369 5.00 -23.10 23.53
CA GLU A 369 5.85 -22.01 24.04
C GLU A 369 6.59 -21.27 22.92
N GLN A 370 7.13 -22.00 21.95
CA GLN A 370 7.78 -21.41 20.78
C GLN A 370 6.81 -20.55 19.97
N ILE A 371 5.60 -21.03 19.67
CA ILE A 371 4.59 -20.21 18.96
C ILE A 371 4.19 -18.98 19.80
N THR A 372 4.07 -19.11 21.12
CA THR A 372 3.78 -17.94 21.99
C THR A 372 4.90 -16.89 21.90
N ARG A 373 6.18 -17.30 21.89
CA ARG A 373 7.33 -16.39 21.70
C ARG A 373 7.33 -15.76 20.30
N VAL A 374 7.02 -16.53 19.26
CA VAL A 374 6.90 -16.06 17.86
C VAL A 374 5.81 -15.00 17.72
N ILE A 375 4.63 -15.22 18.31
CA ILE A 375 3.53 -14.24 18.31
C ILE A 375 3.98 -12.94 18.98
N ASN A 376 4.51 -13.02 20.21
CA ASN A 376 4.92 -11.84 20.97
C ASN A 376 6.02 -11.03 20.25
N LEU A 377 6.99 -11.72 19.63
CA LEU A 377 8.05 -11.08 18.86
C LEU A 377 7.51 -10.38 17.60
N HIS A 378 6.66 -11.06 16.81
CA HIS A 378 6.08 -10.46 15.60
C HIS A 378 4.99 -9.41 15.87
N ALA A 379 4.37 -9.43 17.06
CA ALA A 379 3.56 -8.33 17.56
C ALA A 379 4.43 -7.09 17.84
N GLN A 380 5.51 -7.22 18.61
CA GLN A 380 6.44 -6.11 18.86
C GLN A 380 7.02 -5.53 17.55
N LEU A 381 7.38 -6.38 16.59
CA LEU A 381 7.86 -5.96 15.27
C LEU A 381 6.77 -5.36 14.35
N LEU A 382 5.49 -5.57 14.65
CA LEU A 382 4.38 -4.92 13.94
C LEU A 382 4.19 -3.48 14.44
N HIS A 383 4.34 -3.22 15.74
CA HIS A 383 4.27 -1.87 16.33
C HIS A 383 5.54 -1.03 16.12
N ASP A 384 6.68 -1.66 15.79
CA ASP A 384 7.94 -0.94 15.61
C ASP A 384 7.90 0.07 14.43
N PRO A 385 8.04 1.39 14.68
CA PRO A 385 7.94 2.43 13.66
C PRO A 385 9.21 2.55 12.81
N THR A 386 10.33 1.92 13.20
CA THR A 386 11.58 1.93 12.40
C THR A 386 11.50 0.98 11.20
N LEU A 387 10.50 0.10 11.16
CA LEU A 387 10.31 -0.90 10.10
C LEU A 387 9.31 -0.42 9.05
N ALA A 388 9.68 -0.57 7.77
CA ALA A 388 8.81 -0.21 6.66
C ALA A 388 7.45 -0.95 6.69
N PRO A 389 6.33 -0.33 6.28
CA PRO A 389 5.00 -0.96 6.34
C PRO A 389 4.86 -2.28 5.57
N SER A 390 5.74 -2.54 4.59
CA SER A 390 5.84 -3.84 3.90
C SER A 390 6.33 -4.98 4.80
N ILE A 391 7.24 -4.70 5.74
CA ILE A 391 7.76 -5.64 6.76
C ILE A 391 6.69 -5.87 7.84
N GLN A 392 6.03 -4.80 8.28
CA GLN A 392 4.87 -4.87 9.19
C GLN A 392 3.74 -5.72 8.56
N THR A 393 3.44 -5.54 7.27
CA THR A 393 2.43 -6.36 6.55
C THR A 393 2.83 -7.84 6.50
N MET A 394 4.12 -8.13 6.35
CA MET A 394 4.62 -9.50 6.38
C MET A 394 4.47 -10.13 7.78
N CYS A 395 4.64 -9.36 8.86
CA CYS A 395 4.36 -9.82 10.23
C CYS A 395 2.87 -10.14 10.42
N VAL A 396 1.95 -9.27 9.95
CA VAL A 396 0.49 -9.56 9.93
C VAL A 396 0.21 -10.87 9.18
N LYS A 397 0.78 -11.06 7.99
CA LYS A 397 0.62 -12.29 7.21
C LYS A 397 1.15 -13.53 7.93
N LEU A 398 2.27 -13.44 8.65
CA LEU A 398 2.77 -14.58 9.43
C LEU A 398 1.79 -14.94 10.55
N LEU A 399 1.36 -13.96 11.35
CA LEU A 399 0.41 -14.17 12.45
C LEU A 399 -0.88 -14.83 11.96
N LEU A 400 -1.40 -14.41 10.80
CA LEU A 400 -2.57 -15.04 10.16
C LEU A 400 -2.32 -16.47 9.67
N ASN A 401 -1.14 -16.77 9.11
CA ASN A 401 -0.77 -18.15 8.76
C ASN A 401 -0.57 -19.05 9.99
N LEU A 402 -0.38 -18.49 11.19
CA LEU A 402 -0.31 -19.23 12.44
C LEU A 402 -1.71 -19.51 13.03
N VAL A 403 -2.74 -18.70 12.76
CA VAL A 403 -4.11 -18.88 13.29
C VAL A 403 -4.62 -20.31 13.10
N GLU A 404 -4.57 -20.84 11.88
CA GLU A 404 -4.98 -22.23 11.59
C GLU A 404 -4.18 -23.26 12.41
N THR A 405 -2.87 -23.04 12.56
CA THR A 405 -1.99 -23.97 13.28
C THR A 405 -2.26 -23.94 14.79
N ILE A 406 -2.48 -22.76 15.35
CA ILE A 406 -2.91 -22.55 16.76
C ILE A 406 -4.23 -23.28 17.03
N VAL A 407 -5.22 -23.10 16.14
CA VAL A 407 -6.57 -23.69 16.23
C VAL A 407 -6.58 -25.22 16.09
N VAL A 408 -5.63 -25.80 15.35
CA VAL A 408 -5.55 -27.25 15.13
C VAL A 408 -4.66 -27.97 16.16
N LYS A 409 -3.55 -27.38 16.60
CA LYS A 409 -2.53 -28.05 17.44
C LYS A 409 -2.38 -27.54 18.88
N HIS A 410 -2.86 -26.33 19.19
CA HIS A 410 -2.54 -25.66 20.47
C HIS A 410 -3.81 -25.23 21.23
N ALA A 411 -4.83 -26.09 21.22
CA ALA A 411 -6.17 -25.83 21.74
C ALA A 411 -6.16 -25.17 23.14
N ASP A 412 -5.41 -25.73 24.09
CA ASP A 412 -5.37 -25.34 25.51
C ASP A 412 -4.99 -23.87 25.77
N ARG A 413 -4.23 -23.24 24.86
CA ARG A 413 -3.87 -21.80 24.93
C ARG A 413 -4.37 -20.98 23.74
N SER A 414 -5.08 -21.61 22.81
CA SER A 414 -5.52 -21.00 21.54
C SER A 414 -6.30 -19.70 21.73
N VAL A 415 -7.22 -19.65 22.70
CA VAL A 415 -8.03 -18.47 23.02
C VAL A 415 -7.16 -17.24 23.28
N VAL A 416 -6.25 -17.34 24.27
CA VAL A 416 -5.37 -16.23 24.68
C VAL A 416 -4.43 -15.82 23.55
N MET A 417 -3.92 -16.80 22.77
CA MET A 417 -3.02 -16.54 21.64
C MET A 417 -3.74 -15.79 20.50
N LEU A 418 -4.98 -16.15 20.19
CA LEU A 418 -5.78 -15.50 19.14
C LEU A 418 -6.32 -14.13 19.58
N GLN A 419 -6.72 -13.99 20.84
CA GLN A 419 -7.08 -12.69 21.43
C GLN A 419 -5.88 -11.73 21.45
N GLY A 420 -4.68 -12.22 21.76
CA GLY A 420 -3.44 -11.44 21.67
C GLY A 420 -3.08 -10.97 20.26
N ILE A 421 -3.33 -11.81 19.24
CA ILE A 421 -3.19 -11.38 17.83
C ILE A 421 -4.25 -10.33 17.48
N PHE A 422 -5.49 -10.49 17.94
CA PHE A 422 -6.58 -9.53 17.71
C PHE A 422 -6.28 -8.15 18.34
N SER A 423 -5.84 -8.10 19.60
CA SER A 423 -5.49 -6.84 20.27
C SER A 423 -4.29 -6.16 19.60
N THR A 424 -3.26 -6.92 19.21
CA THR A 424 -2.13 -6.40 18.42
C THR A 424 -2.61 -5.72 17.13
N PHE A 425 -3.56 -6.31 16.40
CA PHE A 425 -4.11 -5.69 15.19
C PHE A 425 -4.96 -4.46 15.51
N LEU A 426 -5.72 -4.47 16.61
CA LEU A 426 -6.54 -3.34 17.06
C LEU A 426 -5.69 -2.13 17.41
N ASP A 427 -4.65 -2.32 18.23
CA ASP A 427 -3.74 -1.26 18.67
C ASP A 427 -2.92 -0.68 17.50
N LYS A 428 -2.77 -1.43 16.40
CA LYS A 428 -2.11 -0.96 15.17
C LYS A 428 -2.99 -0.03 14.32
N LEU A 429 -4.32 -0.06 14.46
CA LEU A 429 -5.22 0.80 13.66
C LEU A 429 -5.01 2.32 13.94
N PRO A 430 -4.94 2.81 15.20
CA PRO A 430 -4.64 4.22 15.48
C PRO A 430 -3.28 4.68 14.95
N GLU A 431 -2.24 3.85 15.07
CA GLU A 431 -0.91 4.16 14.51
C GLU A 431 -0.96 4.35 12.99
N LEU A 432 -1.69 3.46 12.30
CA LEU A 432 -1.79 3.46 10.84
C LEU A 432 -2.65 4.62 10.32
N ALA A 433 -3.68 5.03 11.08
CA ALA A 433 -4.44 6.24 10.81
C ALA A 433 -3.56 7.50 10.92
N ARG A 434 -2.80 7.64 12.02
CA ARG A 434 -1.89 8.78 12.22
C ARG A 434 -0.81 8.85 11.15
N LEU A 435 -0.18 7.72 10.82
CA LEU A 435 0.78 7.63 9.71
C LEU A 435 0.18 8.10 8.37
N GLY A 436 -1.12 7.83 8.15
CA GLY A 436 -1.87 8.35 7.00
C GLY A 436 -2.04 9.86 7.01
N GLU A 437 -2.32 10.44 8.18
CA GLU A 437 -2.41 11.89 8.38
C GLU A 437 -1.05 12.57 8.16
N ASP A 438 0.00 12.03 8.77
CA ASP A 438 1.39 12.49 8.63
C ASP A 438 1.84 12.49 7.15
N LEU A 439 1.58 11.39 6.42
CA LEU A 439 1.92 11.25 5.00
C LEU A 439 1.07 12.15 4.07
N ARG A 440 -0.22 12.39 4.38
CA ARG A 440 -1.05 13.36 3.66
C ARG A 440 -0.51 14.79 3.84
N GLN A 441 -0.11 15.17 5.06
CA GLN A 441 0.46 16.48 5.35
C GLN A 441 1.82 16.68 4.66
N LEU A 442 2.70 15.67 4.67
CA LEU A 442 3.97 15.70 3.94
C LEU A 442 3.76 15.96 2.45
N ARG A 443 2.85 15.22 1.80
CA ARG A 443 2.51 15.44 0.39
C ARG A 443 1.95 16.84 0.14
N GLY A 444 1.04 17.32 0.99
CA GLY A 444 0.49 18.67 0.88
C GLY A 444 1.56 19.77 0.92
N ARG A 445 2.61 19.59 1.74
CA ARG A 445 3.76 20.51 1.81
C ARG A 445 4.71 20.40 0.62
N THR A 446 4.79 19.24 -0.04
CA THR A 446 5.50 19.12 -1.33
C THR A 446 4.74 19.85 -2.42
N GLU A 447 3.42 19.64 -2.52
CA GLU A 447 2.57 20.26 -3.55
C GLU A 447 2.45 21.80 -3.33
N SER A 448 2.40 22.29 -2.09
CA SER A 448 2.40 23.73 -1.78
C SER A 448 3.75 24.43 -1.98
N ASN A 449 4.85 23.70 -2.20
CA ASN A 449 6.16 24.31 -2.49
C ASN A 449 6.36 24.63 -3.98
N ASP A 450 5.52 24.06 -4.87
CA ASP A 450 5.51 24.38 -6.31
C ASP A 450 4.56 25.55 -6.64
N GLU A 451 3.63 25.91 -5.75
CA GLU A 451 2.70 27.04 -5.91
C GLU A 451 2.90 28.11 -4.81
N ASN A 452 3.67 29.17 -5.14
CA ASN A 452 3.68 30.39 -4.33
C ASN A 452 2.36 31.17 -4.54
N ASP A 453 1.44 31.13 -3.58
CA ASP A 453 0.82 32.36 -3.09
C ASP A 453 0.20 32.25 -1.66
N VAL A 454 -0.22 33.40 -1.14
CA VAL A 454 -0.61 33.68 0.24
C VAL A 454 -2.02 33.19 0.61
N ASP A 455 -2.17 32.53 1.78
CA ASP A 455 -3.03 33.06 2.86
C ASP A 455 -2.70 32.54 4.27
N VAL A 456 -3.12 33.28 5.31
CA VAL A 456 -2.81 33.05 6.73
C VAL A 456 -4.07 33.20 7.61
N GLN A 457 -4.82 32.11 7.81
CA GLN A 457 -5.74 31.96 8.95
C GLN A 457 -6.26 30.51 9.13
N ALA A 458 -5.66 29.77 10.09
CA ALA A 458 -6.20 28.51 10.63
C ALA A 458 -5.49 28.13 11.95
N LYS A 459 -5.52 29.01 12.96
CA LYS A 459 -5.16 28.65 14.35
C LYS A 459 -6.41 28.21 15.12
N ASP A 460 -6.17 27.45 16.20
CA ASP A 460 -7.09 27.11 17.32
C ASP A 460 -7.52 25.64 17.46
N SER A 461 -7.09 24.74 16.56
CA SER A 461 -7.25 23.27 16.73
C SER A 461 -5.92 22.50 16.86
N ALA A 462 -4.79 23.21 16.98
CA ALA A 462 -3.47 22.66 16.65
C ALA A 462 -2.74 21.89 17.77
N GLU A 463 -3.12 22.04 19.04
CA GLU A 463 -2.25 21.67 20.18
C GLU A 463 -1.97 20.17 20.30
N GLN A 464 -2.93 19.29 19.97
CA GLN A 464 -2.70 17.85 19.96
C GLN A 464 -1.96 17.38 18.68
N THR A 465 -2.19 18.04 17.55
CA THR A 465 -1.57 17.71 16.26
C THR A 465 -0.07 18.07 16.22
N GLN A 466 0.31 19.17 16.87
CA GLN A 466 1.70 19.65 16.94
C GLN A 466 2.68 18.59 17.46
N MET A 467 2.27 17.76 18.43
CA MET A 467 3.18 16.80 19.05
C MET A 467 3.54 15.62 18.12
N ALA A 468 2.62 15.23 17.22
CA ALA A 468 2.90 14.24 16.17
C ALA A 468 3.74 14.87 15.03
N GLN A 469 3.37 16.08 14.59
CA GLN A 469 4.12 16.85 13.60
C GLN A 469 5.57 17.11 14.01
N LEU A 470 5.82 17.31 15.31
CA LEU A 470 7.18 17.41 15.87
C LEU A 470 8.00 16.16 15.58
N ALA A 471 7.50 14.96 15.89
CA ALA A 471 8.30 13.73 15.87
C ALA A 471 8.94 13.44 14.49
N ILE A 472 8.13 13.43 13.42
CA ILE A 472 8.64 13.13 12.06
C ILE A 472 9.48 14.29 11.52
N THR A 473 9.10 15.54 11.79
CA THR A 473 9.89 16.71 11.37
C THR A 473 11.25 16.75 12.09
N ILE A 474 11.32 16.36 13.37
CA ILE A 474 12.57 16.27 14.14
C ILE A 474 13.48 15.17 13.58
N GLU A 475 12.95 14.00 13.23
CA GLU A 475 13.73 12.94 12.58
C GLU A 475 14.28 13.39 11.22
N GLN A 476 13.46 14.04 10.40
CA GLN A 476 13.88 14.59 9.10
C GLN A 476 14.89 15.75 9.23
N ALA A 477 14.85 16.51 10.32
CA ALA A 477 15.77 17.61 10.60
C ALA A 477 17.13 17.17 11.17
N LYS A 478 17.38 15.86 11.35
CA LYS A 478 18.68 15.36 11.85
C LYS A 478 19.79 15.56 10.82
N LEU A 479 20.77 16.40 11.18
CA LEU A 479 22.01 16.67 10.44
C LEU A 479 22.80 15.41 10.03
N ILE A 480 22.69 14.33 10.80
CA ILE A 480 23.13 12.99 10.40
C ILE A 480 21.87 12.14 10.26
N GLN A 481 21.45 11.91 9.02
CA GLN A 481 20.32 11.04 8.73
C GLN A 481 20.62 9.60 9.18
N SER A 482 19.92 9.15 10.22
CA SER A 482 19.88 7.74 10.62
C SER A 482 19.16 6.90 9.56
N SER A 483 19.28 5.58 9.65
CA SER A 483 18.83 4.59 8.65
C SER A 483 17.33 4.61 8.32
N VAL A 484 16.54 5.39 9.06
CA VAL A 484 15.17 5.80 8.73
C VAL A 484 15.06 6.39 7.31
N ALA A 485 16.13 7.01 6.78
CA ALA A 485 16.21 7.45 5.37
C ALA A 485 16.01 6.32 4.34
N VAL A 486 16.09 5.04 4.72
CA VAL A 486 15.67 3.92 3.85
C VAL A 486 14.19 3.99 3.48
N LEU A 487 13.34 4.72 4.23
CA LEU A 487 11.97 5.04 3.84
C LEU A 487 11.88 5.95 2.60
N GLU A 488 12.90 6.78 2.29
CA GLU A 488 12.94 7.55 1.04
C GLU A 488 13.09 6.64 -0.20
N HIS A 489 13.63 5.43 -0.01
CA HIS A 489 13.70 4.38 -1.03
C HIS A 489 12.51 3.41 -1.02
N VAL A 490 11.52 3.58 -0.14
CA VAL A 490 10.27 2.78 -0.18
C VAL A 490 9.33 3.38 -1.22
N ALA A 491 9.23 2.69 -2.37
CA ALA A 491 8.33 3.07 -3.45
C ALA A 491 6.86 3.15 -2.97
N ASP A 492 6.33 4.37 -2.93
CA ASP A 492 4.99 4.74 -2.47
C ASP A 492 4.67 4.23 -1.04
N PRO A 493 5.05 4.97 0.03
CA PRO A 493 4.75 4.57 1.40
C PRO A 493 3.23 4.50 1.66
N MET A 494 2.42 5.33 0.99
CA MET A 494 0.95 5.28 1.09
C MET A 494 0.41 3.97 0.52
N LYS A 495 0.88 3.49 -0.64
CA LYS A 495 0.49 2.16 -1.16
C LYS A 495 0.85 1.03 -0.20
N ASN A 496 2.00 1.11 0.47
CA ASN A 496 2.38 0.11 1.46
C ASN A 496 1.51 0.18 2.73
N ALA A 497 1.12 1.37 3.18
CA ALA A 497 0.15 1.58 4.27
C ALA A 497 -1.27 1.08 3.91
N ARG A 498 -1.76 1.40 2.69
CA ARG A 498 -3.03 0.88 2.14
C ARG A 498 -3.03 -0.65 2.06
N PHE A 499 -1.89 -1.25 1.69
CA PHE A 499 -1.75 -2.70 1.67
C PHE A 499 -1.71 -3.32 3.07
N LEU A 500 -1.03 -2.69 4.04
CA LEU A 500 -1.05 -3.09 5.45
C LEU A 500 -2.49 -3.10 5.99
N PHE A 501 -3.25 -2.01 5.78
CA PHE A 501 -4.65 -1.91 6.20
C PHE A 501 -5.51 -3.04 5.62
N ARG A 502 -5.39 -3.34 4.31
CA ARG A 502 -6.12 -4.45 3.68
C ARG A 502 -5.81 -5.82 4.30
N ASN A 503 -4.57 -6.05 4.74
CA ASN A 503 -4.19 -7.30 5.41
C ASN A 503 -4.71 -7.35 6.87
N LEU A 504 -4.74 -6.21 7.57
CA LEU A 504 -5.37 -6.09 8.90
C LEU A 504 -6.88 -6.36 8.82
N LEU A 505 -7.60 -5.77 7.86
CA LEU A 505 -9.04 -6.01 7.64
C LEU A 505 -9.35 -7.48 7.36
N PHE A 506 -8.58 -8.12 6.48
CA PHE A 506 -8.70 -9.57 6.24
C PHE A 506 -8.45 -10.36 7.54
N GLY A 507 -7.46 -9.94 8.33
CA GLY A 507 -7.14 -10.56 9.61
C GLY A 507 -8.25 -10.47 10.65
N PHE A 508 -8.87 -9.30 10.82
CA PHE A 508 -10.06 -9.14 11.67
C PHE A 508 -11.20 -10.06 11.22
N LYS A 509 -11.49 -10.12 9.91
CA LYS A 509 -12.52 -11.04 9.39
C LYS A 509 -12.18 -12.50 9.71
N THR A 510 -10.95 -12.95 9.43
CA THR A 510 -10.51 -14.33 9.75
C THR A 510 -10.63 -14.64 11.24
N LEU A 511 -10.22 -13.73 12.13
CA LEU A 511 -10.28 -13.95 13.58
C LEU A 511 -11.72 -14.02 14.10
N VAL A 512 -12.61 -13.11 13.68
CA VAL A 512 -14.04 -13.13 14.06
C VAL A 512 -14.71 -14.42 13.56
N THR A 513 -14.47 -14.83 12.31
CA THR A 513 -14.96 -16.11 11.77
C THR A 513 -14.43 -17.32 12.58
N VAL A 514 -13.16 -17.30 13.00
CA VAL A 514 -12.56 -18.37 13.82
C VAL A 514 -13.15 -18.40 15.24
N PHE A 515 -13.39 -17.25 15.87
CA PHE A 515 -14.01 -17.18 17.19
C PHE A 515 -15.42 -17.81 17.17
N LYS A 516 -16.24 -17.38 16.21
CA LYS A 516 -17.61 -17.89 15.97
C LYS A 516 -17.65 -19.40 15.72
N HIS A 517 -16.73 -19.94 14.91
CA HIS A 517 -16.64 -21.38 14.66
C HIS A 517 -16.11 -22.23 15.83
N ARG A 518 -15.53 -21.61 16.86
CA ARG A 518 -14.94 -22.32 18.01
C ARG A 518 -15.64 -22.05 19.35
N GLY A 519 -16.68 -21.21 19.38
CA GLY A 519 -17.35 -20.83 20.62
C GLY A 519 -16.43 -20.03 21.56
N ILE A 520 -15.45 -19.33 21.01
CA ILE A 520 -14.61 -18.39 21.75
C ILE A 520 -15.46 -17.13 21.99
N PRO A 521 -15.43 -16.51 23.20
CA PRO A 521 -16.15 -15.27 23.45
C PRO A 521 -15.89 -14.24 22.35
N GLU A 522 -16.97 -13.82 21.68
CA GLU A 522 -16.90 -12.82 20.61
C GLU A 522 -16.55 -11.44 21.21
N PRO A 523 -15.84 -10.57 20.48
CA PRO A 523 -15.38 -9.29 21.01
C PRO A 523 -16.54 -8.36 21.37
N ASP A 524 -16.47 -7.76 22.56
CA ASP A 524 -17.48 -6.86 23.11
C ASP A 524 -17.72 -5.62 22.23
N GLY A 525 -18.85 -4.92 22.44
CA GLY A 525 -19.20 -3.73 21.67
C GLY A 525 -18.17 -2.61 21.75
N GLU A 526 -17.53 -2.40 22.90
CA GLU A 526 -16.40 -1.47 23.05
C GLU A 526 -15.20 -1.85 22.16
N VAL A 527 -14.88 -3.15 22.08
CA VAL A 527 -13.75 -3.68 21.30
C VAL A 527 -14.03 -3.55 19.81
N MET A 528 -15.21 -3.96 19.36
CA MET A 528 -15.63 -3.78 17.96
C MET A 528 -15.88 -2.31 17.60
N GLY A 529 -16.23 -1.46 18.57
CA GLY A 529 -16.29 0.00 18.44
C GLY A 529 -14.92 0.61 18.16
N ARG A 530 -13.88 0.16 18.88
CA ARG A 530 -12.48 0.52 18.59
C ARG A 530 -12.04 0.05 17.20
N VAL A 531 -12.42 -1.16 16.76
CA VAL A 531 -12.18 -1.63 15.37
C VAL A 531 -12.90 -0.74 14.35
N PHE A 532 -14.14 -0.34 14.64
CA PHE A 532 -14.93 0.53 13.77
C PHE A 532 -14.31 1.93 13.62
N VAL A 533 -14.01 2.60 14.74
CA VAL A 533 -13.42 3.95 14.74
C VAL A 533 -12.04 3.95 14.09
N GLY A 534 -11.16 3.00 14.44
CA GLY A 534 -9.85 2.86 13.83
C GLY A 534 -9.92 2.52 12.33
N GLY A 535 -10.86 1.64 11.94
CA GLY A 535 -11.08 1.26 10.55
C GLY A 535 -11.58 2.41 9.68
N VAL A 536 -12.57 3.19 10.14
CA VAL A 536 -13.08 4.36 9.41
C VAL A 536 -11.99 5.42 9.20
N ARG A 537 -11.15 5.71 10.21
CA ARG A 537 -10.01 6.62 10.03
C ARG A 537 -8.98 6.07 9.02
N CYS A 538 -8.74 4.76 9.03
CA CYS A 538 -7.90 4.10 8.02
C CYS A 538 -8.52 4.03 6.61
N CYS A 539 -9.85 4.08 6.46
CA CYS A 539 -10.48 4.23 5.14
C CYS A 539 -10.08 5.55 4.45
N LEU A 540 -9.78 6.61 5.21
CA LEU A 540 -9.22 7.87 4.69
C LEU A 540 -7.77 7.74 4.14
N LEU A 541 -7.18 6.54 4.13
CA LEU A 541 -5.94 6.26 3.38
C LEU A 541 -6.19 6.12 1.87
N GLN A 542 -7.43 5.87 1.43
CA GLN A 542 -7.75 5.41 0.07
C GLN A 542 -8.01 6.52 -0.96
N THR A 543 -8.07 7.78 -0.54
CA THR A 543 -8.74 8.90 -1.25
C THR A 543 -8.00 9.45 -2.49
N GLN A 544 -7.28 8.60 -3.25
CA GLN A 544 -6.54 8.97 -4.46
C GLN A 544 -6.62 7.89 -5.57
N ARG A 545 -7.01 8.36 -6.76
CA ARG A 545 -6.90 7.77 -8.10
C ARG A 545 -7.83 6.62 -8.53
N ASP A 546 -8.10 5.59 -7.72
CA ASP A 546 -8.91 4.43 -8.19
C ASP A 546 -10.10 4.08 -7.27
N GLY A 547 -11.27 4.65 -7.56
CA GLY A 547 -12.53 4.41 -6.81
C GLY A 547 -13.07 2.97 -6.84
N ARG A 548 -12.39 2.04 -7.53
CA ARG A 548 -12.64 0.59 -7.40
C ARG A 548 -11.90 0.01 -6.19
N GLU A 549 -10.62 0.36 -5.98
CA GLU A 549 -9.86 -0.12 -4.81
C GLU A 549 -10.50 0.38 -3.50
N GLU A 550 -10.96 1.63 -3.50
CA GLU A 550 -11.66 2.25 -2.37
C GLU A 550 -12.96 1.50 -2.04
N LYS A 551 -13.78 1.17 -3.05
CA LYS A 551 -14.99 0.35 -2.84
C LYS A 551 -14.62 -1.05 -2.32
N ASP A 552 -13.72 -1.78 -2.97
CA ASP A 552 -13.34 -3.14 -2.57
C ASP A 552 -12.91 -3.21 -1.08
N MET A 553 -12.29 -2.14 -0.56
CA MET A 553 -11.87 -2.06 0.85
C MET A 553 -12.97 -1.61 1.80
N ILE A 554 -13.94 -0.79 1.37
CA ILE A 554 -15.18 -0.51 2.14
C ILE A 554 -16.06 -1.75 2.20
N ASP A 555 -16.17 -2.49 1.10
CA ASP A 555 -16.85 -3.79 1.02
C ASP A 555 -16.19 -4.79 1.99
N LEU A 556 -14.85 -4.90 2.00
CA LEU A 556 -14.13 -5.76 2.95
C LEU A 556 -14.33 -5.33 4.42
N PHE A 557 -14.29 -4.03 4.72
CA PHE A 557 -14.48 -3.48 6.07
C PHE A 557 -15.90 -3.76 6.59
N THR A 558 -16.93 -3.42 5.81
CA THR A 558 -18.35 -3.65 6.19
C THR A 558 -18.67 -5.13 6.40
N ASN A 559 -18.04 -6.03 5.63
CA ASN A 559 -18.11 -7.47 5.79
C ASN A 559 -17.59 -8.02 7.13
N ILE A 560 -16.88 -7.24 7.95
CA ILE A 560 -16.46 -7.64 9.31
C ILE A 560 -17.65 -7.51 10.29
N PHE A 561 -18.51 -6.52 10.08
CA PHE A 561 -19.62 -6.19 11.00
C PHE A 561 -20.92 -6.92 10.68
N ILE A 562 -21.12 -7.35 9.42
CA ILE A 562 -22.30 -8.10 8.99
C ILE A 562 -22.44 -9.45 9.72
N ASP A 563 -21.30 -10.09 10.05
CA ASP A 563 -21.26 -11.39 10.71
C ASP A 563 -21.48 -11.32 12.26
N LEU A 564 -21.63 -10.13 12.85
CA LEU A 564 -21.68 -9.92 14.32
C LEU A 564 -23.04 -10.25 14.98
N PRO A 565 -23.05 -10.51 16.32
CA PRO A 565 -24.26 -10.63 17.12
C PRO A 565 -25.14 -9.36 17.07
N PRO A 566 -26.47 -9.47 17.24
CA PRO A 566 -27.39 -8.33 17.14
C PRO A 566 -27.16 -7.26 18.22
N GLU A 567 -26.79 -7.67 19.42
CA GLU A 567 -26.53 -6.78 20.56
C GLU A 567 -25.26 -5.95 20.32
N THR A 568 -24.13 -6.63 20.05
CA THR A 568 -22.84 -6.01 19.68
C THR A 568 -22.98 -5.07 18.47
N PHE A 569 -23.70 -5.49 17.43
CA PHE A 569 -23.95 -4.67 16.24
C PHE A 569 -24.71 -3.38 16.61
N HIS A 570 -25.77 -3.50 17.41
CA HIS A 570 -26.57 -2.34 17.82
C HIS A 570 -25.76 -1.37 18.69
N GLU A 571 -24.98 -1.87 19.66
CA GLU A 571 -24.12 -1.06 20.52
C GLU A 571 -23.08 -0.26 19.70
N VAL A 572 -22.33 -0.95 18.81
CA VAL A 572 -21.29 -0.33 17.97
C VAL A 572 -21.87 0.78 17.08
N PHE A 573 -22.95 0.49 16.35
CA PHE A 573 -23.48 1.47 15.39
C PHE A 573 -24.27 2.59 16.07
N SER A 574 -25.04 2.33 17.14
CA SER A 574 -25.73 3.41 17.86
C SER A 574 -24.75 4.37 18.54
N THR A 575 -23.66 3.86 19.12
CA THR A 575 -22.62 4.67 19.78
C THR A 575 -21.80 5.49 18.78
N HIS A 576 -21.45 4.91 17.62
CA HIS A 576 -20.52 5.53 16.66
C HIS A 576 -21.18 6.17 15.42
N MET A 577 -22.51 6.15 15.28
CA MET A 577 -23.19 6.88 14.19
C MET A 577 -22.87 8.40 14.13
N PRO A 578 -22.74 9.15 15.25
CA PRO A 578 -22.31 10.55 15.22
C PRO A 578 -20.94 10.73 14.57
N PHE A 579 -19.97 9.92 14.99
CA PHE A 579 -18.62 9.92 14.45
C PHE A 579 -18.60 9.52 12.96
N LEU A 580 -19.35 8.48 12.55
CA LEU A 580 -19.47 8.10 11.14
C LEU A 580 -20.02 9.25 10.29
N PHE A 581 -21.04 9.96 10.78
CA PHE A 581 -21.61 11.11 10.10
C PHE A 581 -20.58 12.23 9.89
N GLU A 582 -19.86 12.62 10.94
CA GLU A 582 -18.80 13.65 10.89
C GLU A 582 -17.67 13.27 9.91
N GLN A 583 -17.26 12.00 9.88
CA GLN A 583 -16.28 11.51 8.91
C GLN A 583 -16.82 11.51 7.47
N ILE A 584 -18.11 11.23 7.26
CA ILE A 584 -18.75 11.33 5.94
C ILE A 584 -18.79 12.80 5.44
N LEU A 585 -18.94 13.79 6.33
CA LEU A 585 -18.85 15.22 5.94
C LEU A 585 -17.47 15.54 5.34
N GLN A 586 -16.41 14.99 5.93
CA GLN A 586 -15.02 15.17 5.47
C GLN A 586 -14.71 14.36 4.20
N ALA A 587 -15.25 13.14 4.08
CA ALA A 587 -15.00 12.22 2.98
C ALA A 587 -16.28 11.52 2.47
N PRO A 588 -16.97 12.09 1.46
CA PRO A 588 -18.22 11.53 0.93
C PRO A 588 -18.14 10.11 0.36
N ALA A 589 -16.93 9.56 0.12
CA ALA A 589 -16.73 8.16 -0.27
C ALA A 589 -17.14 7.18 0.85
N LEU A 590 -17.05 7.59 2.13
CA LEU A 590 -17.46 6.78 3.28
C LEU A 590 -18.96 6.44 3.29
N LEU A 591 -19.79 7.07 2.45
CA LEU A 591 -21.18 6.66 2.21
C LEU A 591 -21.31 5.23 1.66
N GLY A 592 -20.24 4.62 1.15
CA GLY A 592 -20.23 3.18 0.85
C GLY A 592 -20.49 2.30 2.09
N ILE A 593 -20.11 2.76 3.29
CA ILE A 593 -20.32 2.02 4.56
C ILE A 593 -21.83 1.83 4.84
N PRO A 594 -22.64 2.89 5.01
CA PRO A 594 -24.09 2.73 5.16
C PRO A 594 -24.74 2.13 3.91
N GLN A 595 -24.23 2.37 2.69
CA GLN A 595 -24.79 1.76 1.49
C GLN A 595 -24.73 0.23 1.54
N ASN A 596 -23.60 -0.35 1.92
CA ASN A 596 -23.43 -1.80 1.98
C ASN A 596 -24.26 -2.44 3.10
N LEU A 597 -24.30 -1.80 4.28
CA LEU A 597 -25.09 -2.28 5.42
C LEU A 597 -26.60 -2.25 5.14
N LEU A 598 -27.11 -1.18 4.51
CA LEU A 598 -28.50 -1.10 4.07
C LEU A 598 -28.84 -2.08 2.94
N SER A 599 -27.86 -2.48 2.12
CA SER A 599 -28.06 -3.44 1.01
C SER A 599 -27.98 -4.91 1.44
N ASN A 600 -27.66 -5.19 2.71
CA ASN A 600 -27.52 -6.56 3.20
C ASN A 600 -28.70 -6.95 4.09
N ASP A 601 -29.52 -7.88 3.58
CA ASP A 601 -30.69 -8.48 4.21
C ASP A 601 -30.51 -8.79 5.71
N ALA A 602 -29.41 -9.45 6.10
CA ALA A 602 -29.21 -9.88 7.48
C ALA A 602 -29.08 -8.73 8.51
N VAL A 603 -28.66 -7.53 8.08
CA VAL A 603 -28.46 -6.36 8.97
C VAL A 603 -29.30 -5.14 8.61
N THR A 604 -29.99 -5.12 7.46
CA THR A 604 -30.72 -3.95 6.95
C THR A 604 -31.72 -3.41 7.98
N ARG A 605 -32.58 -4.27 8.54
CA ARG A 605 -33.57 -3.91 9.57
C ARG A 605 -32.97 -3.24 10.80
N ARG A 606 -31.85 -3.79 11.31
CA ARG A 606 -31.12 -3.28 12.48
C ARG A 606 -30.47 -1.92 12.18
N PHE A 607 -29.90 -1.76 10.98
CA PHE A 607 -29.19 -0.54 10.61
C PHE A 607 -30.13 0.59 10.17
N VAL A 608 -31.26 0.28 9.52
CA VAL A 608 -32.33 1.25 9.21
C VAL A 608 -32.88 1.88 10.49
N ASP A 609 -33.12 1.09 11.54
CA ASP A 609 -33.62 1.58 12.84
C ASP A 609 -32.68 2.60 13.48
N ILE A 610 -31.41 2.25 13.62
CA ILE A 610 -30.36 3.13 14.17
C ILE A 610 -30.21 4.40 13.33
N LEU A 611 -30.20 4.26 12.00
CA LEU A 611 -30.03 5.39 11.08
C LEU A 611 -31.24 6.34 11.08
N LEU A 612 -32.47 5.82 11.11
CA LEU A 612 -33.68 6.65 11.17
C LEU A 612 -33.76 7.38 12.52
N LYS A 613 -33.51 6.71 13.65
CA LYS A 613 -33.45 7.35 14.98
C LYS A 613 -32.44 8.50 15.01
N PHE A 614 -31.23 8.26 14.49
CA PHE A 614 -30.17 9.27 14.39
C PHE A 614 -30.55 10.46 13.50
N LEU A 615 -31.14 10.22 12.33
CA LEU A 615 -31.51 11.27 11.38
C LEU A 615 -32.74 12.07 11.84
N VAL A 616 -33.73 11.43 12.47
CA VAL A 616 -34.92 12.09 13.02
C VAL A 616 -34.54 13.05 14.15
N GLN A 617 -33.60 12.68 15.02
CA GLN A 617 -33.05 13.56 16.06
C GLN A 617 -32.33 14.81 15.49
N ARG A 618 -31.92 14.78 14.23
CA ARG A 618 -31.22 15.88 13.54
C ARG A 618 -32.08 16.57 12.47
N LEU A 619 -33.38 16.28 12.42
CA LEU A 619 -34.27 16.80 11.38
C LEU A 619 -34.33 18.34 11.38
N ASP A 620 -34.25 19.00 12.53
CA ASP A 620 -34.25 20.47 12.62
C ASP A 620 -32.99 21.12 12.01
N ALA A 621 -31.85 20.41 12.01
CA ALA A 621 -30.61 20.89 11.41
C ALA A 621 -30.66 20.94 9.87
N LEU A 622 -31.64 20.26 9.25
CA LEU A 622 -31.82 20.22 7.80
C LEU A 622 -32.20 21.59 7.19
N GLY A 623 -32.73 22.50 8.01
CA GLY A 623 -33.10 23.86 7.61
C GLY A 623 -32.00 24.91 7.74
N THR A 624 -30.79 24.51 8.15
CA THR A 624 -29.63 25.40 8.29
C THR A 624 -28.99 25.71 6.92
N PRO A 625 -28.27 26.84 6.78
CA PRO A 625 -27.68 27.26 5.51
C PRO A 625 -26.44 26.44 5.08
N ASP A 626 -25.90 25.56 5.93
CA ASP A 626 -24.78 24.70 5.56
C ASP A 626 -25.25 23.54 4.66
N LYS A 627 -24.86 23.64 3.39
CA LYS A 627 -25.22 22.70 2.33
C LYS A 627 -24.57 21.32 2.52
N THR A 628 -23.49 21.21 3.30
CA THR A 628 -22.74 19.95 3.45
C THR A 628 -23.45 18.90 4.34
N PRO A 629 -23.83 19.17 5.61
CA PRO A 629 -24.59 18.23 6.43
C PRO A 629 -26.02 18.04 5.91
N ALA A 630 -26.64 19.07 5.31
CA ALA A 630 -27.96 18.94 4.67
C ALA A 630 -27.92 17.94 3.51
N SER A 631 -26.94 18.07 2.59
CA SER A 631 -26.77 17.16 1.45
C SER A 631 -26.48 15.71 1.89
N VAL A 632 -25.60 15.53 2.88
CA VAL A 632 -25.28 14.20 3.43
C VAL A 632 -26.51 13.58 4.13
N SER A 633 -27.23 14.35 4.95
CA SER A 633 -28.45 13.89 5.63
C SER A 633 -29.54 13.47 4.63
N LEU A 634 -29.78 14.27 3.58
CA LEU A 634 -30.72 13.94 2.51
C LEU A 634 -30.31 12.67 1.75
N ARG A 635 -29.00 12.41 1.59
CA ARG A 635 -28.50 11.20 0.93
C ARG A 635 -28.66 9.98 1.84
N LEU A 636 -28.39 10.08 3.14
CA LEU A 636 -28.63 9.01 4.11
C LEU A 636 -30.13 8.67 4.24
N PHE A 637 -31.01 9.68 4.32
CA PHE A 637 -32.47 9.47 4.29
C PHE A 637 -32.92 8.74 3.01
N LYS A 638 -32.47 9.17 1.83
CA LYS A 638 -32.76 8.49 0.55
C LYS A 638 -32.31 7.03 0.56
N MET A 639 -31.13 6.74 1.10
CA MET A 639 -30.61 5.38 1.21
C MET A 639 -31.44 4.52 2.18
N ALA A 640 -31.86 5.07 3.33
CA ALA A 640 -32.76 4.39 4.27
C ALA A 640 -34.14 4.08 3.62
N PHE A 641 -34.75 5.06 2.94
CA PHE A 641 -36.03 4.85 2.26
C PHE A 641 -35.91 3.86 1.09
N MET A 642 -34.80 3.86 0.35
CA MET A 642 -34.52 2.84 -0.67
C MET A 642 -34.38 1.43 -0.05
N ALA A 643 -33.77 1.29 1.13
CA ALA A 643 -33.71 0.00 1.83
C ALA A 643 -35.10 -0.51 2.23
N VAL A 644 -36.02 0.38 2.61
CA VAL A 644 -37.44 0.06 2.84
C VAL A 644 -38.14 -0.39 1.55
N THR A 645 -37.82 0.22 0.41
CA THR A 645 -38.34 -0.23 -0.91
C THR A 645 -37.77 -1.57 -1.38
N ILE A 646 -36.52 -1.90 -1.02
CA ILE A 646 -35.84 -3.15 -1.41
C ILE A 646 -36.27 -4.33 -0.55
N PHE A 647 -36.34 -4.16 0.78
CA PHE A 647 -36.68 -5.20 1.75
C PHE A 647 -37.95 -4.83 2.55
N PRO A 648 -39.13 -4.75 1.91
CA PRO A 648 -40.34 -4.20 2.55
C PRO A 648 -40.79 -5.00 3.77
N GLU A 649 -40.75 -6.34 3.71
CA GLU A 649 -41.26 -7.22 4.76
C GLU A 649 -40.55 -7.03 6.11
N GLU A 650 -39.23 -6.79 6.10
CA GLU A 650 -38.47 -6.49 7.31
C GLU A 650 -38.46 -5.00 7.68
N ASN A 651 -38.39 -4.10 6.70
CA ASN A 651 -38.09 -2.68 6.96
C ASN A 651 -39.34 -1.80 7.13
N GLU A 652 -40.54 -2.23 6.73
CA GLU A 652 -41.77 -1.41 6.82
C GLU A 652 -42.07 -0.98 8.27
N SER A 653 -42.09 -1.95 9.19
CA SER A 653 -42.34 -1.74 10.63
C SER A 653 -41.27 -0.93 11.36
N VAL A 654 -40.15 -0.60 10.70
CA VAL A 654 -39.10 0.28 11.25
C VAL A 654 -39.33 1.73 10.82
N LEU A 655 -39.89 1.96 9.63
CA LEU A 655 -40.24 3.31 9.16
C LEU A 655 -41.57 3.81 9.73
N GLU A 656 -42.54 2.91 9.94
CA GLU A 656 -43.87 3.16 10.51
C GLU A 656 -43.89 4.17 11.68
N PRO A 657 -43.23 3.93 12.84
CA PRO A 657 -43.29 4.84 13.99
C PRO A 657 -42.67 6.23 13.75
N HIS A 658 -41.88 6.39 12.68
CA HIS A 658 -41.26 7.65 12.31
C HIS A 658 -42.01 8.40 11.20
N LEU A 659 -42.91 7.74 10.45
CA LEU A 659 -43.53 8.27 9.23
C LEU A 659 -44.34 9.55 9.49
N THR A 660 -45.30 9.49 10.41
CA THR A 660 -46.16 10.63 10.77
C THR A 660 -45.35 11.81 11.32
N HIS A 661 -44.31 11.53 12.11
CA HIS A 661 -43.40 12.56 12.62
C HIS A 661 -42.57 13.20 11.50
N LEU A 662 -41.98 12.40 10.62
CA LEU A 662 -41.21 12.88 9.46
C LEU A 662 -42.05 13.82 8.58
N ILE A 663 -43.30 13.47 8.29
CA ILE A 663 -44.19 14.29 7.46
C ILE A 663 -44.55 15.60 8.18
N MET A 664 -45.13 15.51 9.38
CA MET A 664 -45.68 16.68 10.08
C MET A 664 -44.59 17.63 10.60
N HIS A 665 -43.46 17.11 11.08
CA HIS A 665 -42.36 17.94 11.57
C HIS A 665 -41.58 18.58 10.42
N SER A 666 -41.41 17.90 9.27
CA SER A 666 -40.80 18.53 8.08
C SER A 666 -41.63 19.70 7.56
N LEU A 667 -42.95 19.56 7.46
CA LEU A 667 -43.83 20.67 7.05
C LEU A 667 -43.82 21.83 8.06
N LYS A 668 -43.79 21.52 9.36
CA LYS A 668 -43.68 22.50 10.44
C LYS A 668 -42.36 23.27 10.38
N CYS A 669 -41.22 22.58 10.20
CA CYS A 669 -39.91 23.23 10.17
C CYS A 669 -39.62 23.93 8.84
N ALA A 670 -40.19 23.49 7.72
CA ALA A 670 -40.17 24.22 6.45
C ALA A 670 -40.79 25.63 6.57
N SER A 671 -41.76 25.85 7.46
CA SER A 671 -42.34 27.19 7.71
C SER A 671 -41.46 28.12 8.58
N LYS A 672 -40.30 27.64 9.05
CA LYS A 672 -39.40 28.37 9.97
C LYS A 672 -37.93 28.38 9.54
N ALA A 673 -37.55 27.55 8.56
CA ALA A 673 -36.18 27.37 8.13
C ALA A 673 -35.72 28.47 7.17
N GLU A 674 -34.41 28.72 7.16
CA GLU A 674 -33.77 29.61 6.19
C GLU A 674 -33.71 28.94 4.80
N GLU A 675 -33.45 27.63 4.75
CA GLU A 675 -33.47 26.81 3.53
C GLU A 675 -34.62 25.77 3.57
N PRO A 676 -35.87 26.16 3.29
CA PRO A 676 -37.02 25.27 3.39
C PRO A 676 -37.02 24.16 2.32
N THR A 677 -36.31 24.37 1.20
CA THR A 677 -36.19 23.44 0.07
C THR A 677 -35.77 22.04 0.49
N ASN A 678 -34.88 21.93 1.49
CA ASN A 678 -34.34 20.66 1.97
C ASN A 678 -35.44 19.74 2.54
N TYR A 679 -36.42 20.29 3.27
CA TYR A 679 -37.54 19.50 3.80
C TYR A 679 -38.46 18.98 2.69
N PHE A 680 -38.72 19.79 1.66
CA PHE A 680 -39.50 19.36 0.50
C PHE A 680 -38.77 18.30 -0.34
N LEU A 681 -37.43 18.39 -0.43
CA LEU A 681 -36.60 17.34 -1.04
C LEU A 681 -36.57 16.04 -0.22
N LEU A 682 -36.71 16.11 1.10
CA LEU A 682 -36.87 14.94 1.97
C LEU A 682 -38.22 14.26 1.76
N LEU A 683 -39.32 15.04 1.78
CA LEU A 683 -40.67 14.54 1.52
C LEU A 683 -40.79 13.91 0.12
N ARG A 684 -40.15 14.51 -0.90
CA ARG A 684 -40.12 13.96 -2.27
C ARG A 684 -39.43 12.59 -2.34
N ALA A 685 -38.36 12.40 -1.57
CA ALA A 685 -37.69 11.11 -1.47
C ALA A 685 -38.57 10.07 -0.76
N LEU A 686 -39.17 10.44 0.37
CA LEU A 686 -40.11 9.59 1.13
C LEU A 686 -41.29 9.13 0.27
N PHE A 687 -41.95 10.07 -0.42
CA PHE A 687 -43.13 9.81 -1.24
C PHE A 687 -42.81 8.94 -2.47
N ARG A 688 -41.73 9.23 -3.22
CA ARG A 688 -41.29 8.36 -4.32
C ARG A 688 -40.89 6.94 -3.86
N SER A 689 -40.32 6.79 -2.66
CA SER A 689 -39.96 5.47 -2.11
C SER A 689 -41.14 4.64 -1.60
N ILE A 690 -42.14 5.28 -0.99
CA ILE A 690 -43.35 4.57 -0.49
C ILE A 690 -44.34 4.31 -1.63
N GLY A 691 -44.62 5.31 -2.49
CA GLY A 691 -45.68 5.25 -3.52
C GLY A 691 -45.45 4.23 -4.65
N GLY A 692 -44.27 3.59 -4.70
CA GLY A 692 -43.99 2.47 -5.60
C GLY A 692 -44.18 1.07 -4.99
N GLY A 693 -44.36 0.96 -3.67
CA GLY A 693 -44.30 -0.32 -2.94
C GLY A 693 -45.63 -0.88 -2.45
N ARG A 694 -45.61 -2.16 -2.07
CA ARG A 694 -46.76 -2.93 -1.55
C ARG A 694 -46.91 -2.83 -0.03
N PHE A 695 -46.81 -1.62 0.50
CA PHE A 695 -46.96 -1.34 1.91
C PHE A 695 -48.43 -1.50 2.37
N GLU A 696 -48.64 -1.70 3.67
CA GLU A 696 -49.96 -1.94 4.31
C GLU A 696 -50.11 -1.18 5.63
N LEU A 697 -49.01 -1.01 6.37
CA LEU A 697 -48.93 -0.25 7.63
C LEU A 697 -48.76 1.23 7.31
N LEU A 698 -47.78 1.59 6.46
CA LEU A 698 -47.49 3.00 6.12
C LEU A 698 -48.69 3.73 5.50
N TYR A 699 -49.53 3.01 4.74
CA TYR A 699 -50.74 3.59 4.14
C TYR A 699 -51.87 3.85 5.15
N LYS A 700 -51.89 3.18 6.31
CA LYS A 700 -52.87 3.45 7.38
C LYS A 700 -52.54 4.77 8.08
N ASP A 701 -51.27 5.02 8.34
CA ASP A 701 -50.79 6.23 9.01
C ASP A 701 -50.83 7.49 8.12
N VAL A 702 -50.63 7.33 6.79
CA VAL A 702 -50.75 8.45 5.84
C VAL A 702 -52.20 8.87 5.62
N LEU A 703 -53.17 7.95 5.71
CA LEU A 703 -54.57 8.22 5.35
C LEU A 703 -55.22 9.36 6.17
N PRO A 704 -55.07 9.46 7.50
CA PRO A 704 -55.56 10.61 8.28
C PRO A 704 -54.90 11.95 7.92
N LEU A 705 -53.66 11.92 7.43
CA LEU A 705 -52.88 13.12 7.10
C LEU A 705 -53.18 13.66 5.69
N LEU A 706 -53.66 12.79 4.79
CA LEU A 706 -53.91 13.07 3.38
C LEU A 706 -54.66 14.39 3.08
N PRO A 707 -55.76 14.75 3.77
CA PRO A 707 -56.54 15.95 3.41
C PRO A 707 -55.74 17.23 3.70
N VAL A 708 -55.10 17.28 4.87
CA VAL A 708 -54.27 18.41 5.31
C VAL A 708 -53.01 18.50 4.44
N LEU A 709 -52.43 17.36 4.07
CA LEU A 709 -51.26 17.31 3.19
C LEU A 709 -51.57 17.92 1.81
N LEU A 710 -52.64 17.49 1.15
CA LEU A 710 -53.03 17.99 -0.18
C LEU A 710 -53.46 19.46 -0.15
N GLU A 711 -54.19 19.88 0.89
CA GLU A 711 -54.56 21.29 1.07
C GLU A 711 -53.31 22.19 1.19
N LYS A 712 -52.35 21.81 2.05
CA LYS A 712 -51.14 22.63 2.25
C LYS A 712 -50.16 22.55 1.08
N LEU A 713 -50.02 21.40 0.40
CA LEU A 713 -49.17 21.29 -0.78
C LEU A 713 -49.72 22.10 -1.96
N ASN A 714 -51.04 22.15 -2.17
CA ASN A 714 -51.64 23.00 -3.21
C ASN A 714 -51.54 24.50 -2.86
N LEU A 715 -51.77 24.88 -1.61
CA LEU A 715 -51.55 26.27 -1.17
C LEU A 715 -50.09 26.72 -1.38
N LEU A 716 -49.12 25.83 -1.10
CA LEU A 716 -47.70 26.10 -1.39
C LEU A 716 -47.42 26.14 -2.90
N LEU A 717 -48.06 25.29 -3.70
CA LEU A 717 -47.93 25.27 -5.16
C LEU A 717 -48.43 26.56 -5.82
N ASP A 718 -49.59 27.07 -5.40
CA ASP A 718 -50.18 28.30 -5.91
C ASP A 718 -49.38 29.55 -5.50
N ALA A 719 -48.65 29.47 -4.39
CA ALA A 719 -47.74 30.51 -3.90
C ALA A 719 -46.27 30.34 -4.37
N ALA A 720 -45.94 29.29 -5.14
CA ALA A 720 -44.55 28.93 -5.45
C ALA A 720 -43.96 29.72 -6.62
N ASP A 721 -42.71 30.15 -6.46
CA ASP A 721 -41.88 30.62 -7.56
C ASP A 721 -41.74 29.57 -8.68
N PRO A 722 -41.58 29.98 -9.95
CA PRO A 722 -41.43 29.07 -11.09
C PRO A 722 -40.29 28.04 -10.96
N SER A 723 -39.28 28.31 -10.12
CA SER A 723 -38.17 27.40 -9.79
C SER A 723 -38.56 26.26 -8.84
N HIS A 724 -39.49 26.51 -7.92
CA HIS A 724 -39.90 25.56 -6.88
C HIS A 724 -41.21 24.85 -7.21
N ARG A 725 -42.03 25.43 -8.09
CA ARG A 725 -43.29 24.84 -8.58
C ARG A 725 -43.17 23.37 -9.00
N ASP A 726 -42.10 23.01 -9.72
CA ASP A 726 -41.84 21.62 -10.15
C ASP A 726 -41.69 20.63 -8.98
N LEU A 727 -41.12 21.08 -7.85
CA LEU A 727 -40.96 20.27 -6.64
C LEU A 727 -42.30 20.02 -5.96
N PHE A 728 -43.16 21.05 -5.88
CA PHE A 728 -44.52 20.90 -5.32
C PHE A 728 -45.44 20.07 -6.22
N VAL A 729 -45.31 20.19 -7.55
CA VAL A 729 -46.01 19.32 -8.51
C VAL A 729 -45.60 17.85 -8.34
N ASP A 730 -44.31 17.55 -8.19
CA ASP A 730 -43.84 16.19 -7.92
C ASP A 730 -44.38 15.66 -6.58
N LEU A 731 -44.42 16.49 -5.53
CA LEU A 731 -44.97 16.13 -4.22
C LEU A 731 -46.46 15.79 -4.32
N CYS A 732 -47.30 16.64 -4.94
CA CYS A 732 -48.73 16.37 -5.13
C CYS A 732 -48.98 15.09 -5.94
N LEU A 733 -48.18 14.81 -6.97
CA LEU A 733 -48.35 13.65 -7.86
C LEU A 733 -47.60 12.39 -7.41
N THR A 734 -46.96 12.39 -6.24
CA THR A 734 -46.29 11.21 -5.65
C THR A 734 -46.83 10.83 -4.26
N VAL A 735 -47.85 11.53 -3.74
CA VAL A 735 -48.45 11.24 -2.42
C VAL A 735 -48.79 9.74 -2.29
N PRO A 736 -48.21 9.03 -1.29
CA PRO A 736 -48.23 7.57 -1.27
C PRO A 736 -49.57 7.04 -0.74
N VAL A 737 -50.58 6.93 -1.62
CA VAL A 737 -51.93 6.46 -1.28
C VAL A 737 -52.53 5.60 -2.41
N ARG A 738 -53.31 4.57 -2.06
CA ARG A 738 -54.04 3.71 -3.03
C ARG A 738 -55.11 4.53 -3.76
N LEU A 739 -55.23 4.38 -5.09
CA LEU A 739 -56.14 5.18 -5.93
C LEU A 739 -57.59 5.26 -5.40
N SER A 740 -58.11 4.17 -4.82
CA SER A 740 -59.46 4.11 -4.22
C SER A 740 -59.68 5.06 -3.04
N VAL A 741 -58.63 5.42 -2.30
CA VAL A 741 -58.66 6.40 -1.20
C VAL A 741 -58.41 7.82 -1.71
N LEU A 742 -57.78 7.95 -2.88
CA LEU A 742 -57.46 9.24 -3.51
C LEU A 742 -58.66 9.87 -4.25
N LEU A 743 -59.68 9.07 -4.58
CA LEU A 743 -60.87 9.51 -5.35
C LEU A 743 -61.55 10.80 -4.84
N PRO A 744 -61.77 11.00 -3.52
CA PRO A 744 -62.43 12.21 -3.02
C PRO A 744 -61.60 13.49 -3.20
N TYR A 745 -60.29 13.35 -3.43
CA TYR A 745 -59.33 14.44 -3.56
C TYR A 745 -58.78 14.57 -5.00
N LEU A 746 -59.33 13.82 -5.96
CA LEU A 746 -58.83 13.76 -7.33
C LEU A 746 -58.90 15.11 -8.05
N ASP A 747 -59.92 15.93 -7.75
CA ASP A 747 -60.07 17.30 -8.26
C ASP A 747 -58.88 18.19 -7.83
N GLN A 748 -58.45 18.09 -6.57
CA GLN A 748 -57.27 18.79 -6.02
C GLN A 748 -55.94 18.35 -6.67
N LEU A 749 -55.94 17.30 -7.49
CA LEU A 749 -54.77 16.83 -8.23
C LEU A 749 -54.81 17.18 -9.72
N MET A 750 -55.96 17.62 -10.27
CA MET A 750 -56.05 17.97 -11.70
C MET A 750 -55.24 19.23 -12.04
N HIS A 751 -55.18 20.23 -11.16
CA HIS A 751 -54.33 21.41 -11.35
C HIS A 751 -52.81 21.05 -11.36
N PRO A 752 -52.26 20.35 -10.34
CA PRO A 752 -50.90 19.79 -10.42
C PRO A 752 -50.64 18.93 -11.67
N LEU A 753 -51.61 18.11 -12.11
CA LEU A 753 -51.49 17.25 -13.28
C LEU A 753 -51.31 18.03 -14.59
N VAL A 754 -52.07 19.12 -14.78
CA VAL A 754 -51.90 20.04 -15.92
C VAL A 754 -50.50 20.65 -15.93
N LEU A 755 -49.99 21.07 -14.77
CA LEU A 755 -48.66 21.66 -14.66
C LEU A 755 -47.55 20.64 -14.95
N ALA A 756 -47.67 19.40 -14.47
CA ALA A 756 -46.73 18.32 -14.76
C ALA A 756 -46.63 18.00 -16.26
N LEU A 757 -47.77 17.93 -16.95
CA LEU A 757 -47.84 17.70 -18.39
C LEU A 757 -47.24 18.85 -19.23
N ARG A 758 -46.93 20.00 -18.62
CA ARG A 758 -46.34 21.18 -19.29
C ARG A 758 -44.91 21.47 -18.82
N SER A 759 -44.34 20.63 -17.94
CA SER A 759 -43.05 20.86 -17.29
C SER A 759 -41.96 19.88 -17.78
N SER A 760 -40.99 19.56 -16.92
CA SER A 760 -39.79 18.77 -17.20
C SER A 760 -40.08 17.31 -17.62
N SER A 761 -39.11 16.70 -18.30
CA SER A 761 -39.24 15.35 -18.90
C SER A 761 -39.66 14.25 -17.90
N GLU A 762 -39.21 14.33 -16.64
CA GLU A 762 -39.66 13.41 -15.58
C GLU A 762 -41.12 13.66 -15.17
N LEU A 763 -41.51 14.93 -15.00
CA LEU A 763 -42.87 15.30 -14.60
C LEU A 763 -43.89 14.99 -15.70
N VAL A 764 -43.52 15.15 -16.97
CA VAL A 764 -44.35 14.68 -18.10
C VAL A 764 -44.53 13.16 -18.04
N SER A 765 -43.48 12.38 -17.76
CA SER A 765 -43.60 10.92 -17.59
C SER A 765 -44.52 10.53 -16.43
N GLN A 766 -44.38 11.20 -15.27
CA GLN A 766 -45.22 10.94 -14.10
C GLN A 766 -46.67 11.36 -14.34
N GLY A 767 -46.91 12.56 -14.89
CA GLY A 767 -48.24 13.06 -15.22
C GLY A 767 -48.97 12.19 -16.25
N LEU A 768 -48.28 11.77 -17.33
CA LEU A 768 -48.84 10.83 -18.30
C LEU A 768 -49.21 9.49 -17.64
N ARG A 769 -48.38 8.97 -16.72
CA ARG A 769 -48.65 7.73 -15.97
C ARG A 769 -49.85 7.88 -15.03
N THR A 770 -49.96 8.99 -14.29
CA THR A 770 -51.10 9.26 -13.41
C THR A 770 -52.40 9.44 -14.19
N LEU A 771 -52.36 10.13 -15.33
CA LEU A 771 -53.52 10.29 -16.22
C LEU A 771 -53.94 8.95 -16.84
N GLU A 772 -52.99 8.12 -17.31
CA GLU A 772 -53.26 6.77 -17.80
C GLU A 772 -53.88 5.89 -16.71
N LEU A 773 -53.36 5.93 -15.47
CA LEU A 773 -53.91 5.20 -14.33
C LEU A 773 -55.36 5.61 -14.02
N CYS A 774 -55.68 6.90 -14.06
CA CYS A 774 -57.04 7.39 -13.85
C CYS A 774 -57.99 6.93 -14.96
N ILE A 775 -57.56 6.97 -16.22
CA ILE A 775 -58.37 6.56 -17.37
C ILE A 775 -58.63 5.05 -17.41
N ASP A 776 -57.67 4.24 -16.94
CA ASP A 776 -57.78 2.77 -16.94
C ASP A 776 -58.66 2.22 -15.81
N ASN A 777 -58.73 2.92 -14.67
CA ASN A 777 -59.34 2.37 -13.45
C ASN A 777 -60.65 3.06 -13.03
N LEU A 778 -61.03 4.19 -13.64
CA LEU A 778 -62.20 4.98 -13.23
C LEU A 778 -63.32 4.96 -14.28
N THR A 779 -64.57 4.96 -13.82
CA THR A 779 -65.73 5.02 -14.72
C THR A 779 -65.83 6.40 -15.38
N GLN A 780 -66.38 6.42 -16.60
CA GLN A 780 -66.45 7.65 -17.41
C GLN A 780 -67.32 8.72 -16.72
N GLU A 781 -68.41 8.28 -16.08
CA GLU A 781 -69.36 9.13 -15.34
C GLU A 781 -68.75 9.79 -14.09
N PHE A 782 -67.76 9.16 -13.46
CA PHE A 782 -67.03 9.74 -12.32
C PHE A 782 -65.90 10.67 -12.78
N LEU A 783 -65.16 10.27 -13.82
CA LEU A 783 -63.95 10.98 -14.25
C LEU A 783 -64.24 12.20 -15.16
N ASP A 784 -65.24 12.16 -16.04
CA ASP A 784 -65.53 13.27 -16.95
C ASP A 784 -65.91 14.58 -16.22
N PRO A 785 -66.73 14.60 -15.14
CA PRO A 785 -67.01 15.82 -14.37
C PRO A 785 -65.77 16.44 -13.72
N ILE A 786 -64.86 15.61 -13.19
CA ILE A 786 -63.62 16.05 -12.50
C ILE A 786 -62.61 16.59 -13.53
N MET A 787 -62.52 15.98 -14.71
CA MET A 787 -61.67 16.51 -15.79
C MET A 787 -62.26 17.75 -16.46
N GLN A 788 -63.58 17.95 -16.45
CA GLN A 788 -64.27 18.99 -17.21
C GLN A 788 -63.70 20.42 -17.05
N PRO A 789 -63.38 20.94 -15.84
CA PRO A 789 -62.77 22.27 -15.70
C PRO A 789 -61.35 22.37 -16.30
N TYR A 790 -60.59 21.28 -16.33
CA TYR A 790 -59.19 21.25 -16.77
C TYR A 790 -58.98 20.67 -18.18
N ILE A 791 -60.03 20.13 -18.82
CA ILE A 791 -59.92 19.31 -20.04
C ILE A 791 -59.25 20.05 -21.20
N GLN A 792 -59.44 21.37 -21.31
CA GLN A 792 -58.84 22.17 -22.38
C GLN A 792 -57.31 22.26 -22.21
N ASP A 793 -56.82 22.54 -21.01
CA ASP A 793 -55.38 22.60 -20.71
C ASP A 793 -54.71 21.21 -20.73
N ILE A 794 -55.38 20.16 -20.23
CA ILE A 794 -54.90 18.77 -20.35
C ILE A 794 -54.69 18.42 -21.82
N MET A 795 -55.68 18.69 -22.68
CA MET A 795 -55.61 18.34 -24.10
C MET A 795 -54.59 19.20 -24.86
N ALA A 796 -54.52 20.50 -24.56
CA ALA A 796 -53.48 21.37 -25.09
C ALA A 796 -52.08 20.86 -24.74
N ALA A 797 -51.84 20.46 -23.49
CA ALA A 797 -50.57 19.89 -23.03
C ALA A 797 -50.24 18.57 -23.75
N LEU A 798 -51.19 17.63 -23.81
CA LEU A 798 -51.03 16.35 -24.52
C LEU A 798 -50.67 16.57 -26.00
N TRP A 799 -51.33 17.49 -26.71
CA TRP A 799 -50.98 17.78 -28.11
C TRP A 799 -49.57 18.31 -28.29
N THR A 800 -48.96 18.98 -27.29
CA THR A 800 -47.56 19.39 -27.39
C THR A 800 -46.57 18.21 -27.38
N HIS A 801 -46.96 17.02 -26.92
CA HIS A 801 -46.12 15.82 -26.91
C HIS A 801 -46.30 14.91 -28.13
N LEU A 802 -47.30 15.19 -28.99
CA LEU A 802 -47.52 14.48 -30.27
C LEU A 802 -46.52 14.92 -31.35
N LYS A 803 -45.21 14.78 -31.07
CA LYS A 803 -44.11 15.15 -31.97
C LYS A 803 -43.34 13.91 -32.45
N PRO A 804 -42.83 13.93 -33.69
CA PRO A 804 -41.88 12.92 -34.17
C PRO A 804 -40.51 13.07 -33.50
N LEU A 805 -39.62 12.11 -33.76
CA LEU A 805 -38.19 12.24 -33.42
C LEU A 805 -37.65 13.56 -34.02
N PRO A 806 -36.82 14.34 -33.29
CA PRO A 806 -36.02 13.95 -32.12
C PRO A 806 -36.72 14.11 -30.74
N HIS A 807 -38.04 14.32 -30.67
CA HIS A 807 -38.75 14.33 -29.38
C HIS A 807 -38.76 12.94 -28.71
N ASN A 808 -39.02 12.90 -27.39
CA ASN A 808 -39.01 11.64 -26.63
C ASN A 808 -40.16 10.72 -27.08
N HIS A 809 -39.81 9.63 -27.78
CA HIS A 809 -40.77 8.67 -28.30
C HIS A 809 -41.64 8.03 -27.20
N GLN A 810 -41.17 7.93 -25.96
CA GLN A 810 -41.97 7.42 -24.84
C GLN A 810 -43.15 8.35 -24.52
N HIS A 811 -42.91 9.67 -24.52
CA HIS A 811 -43.95 10.68 -24.32
C HIS A 811 -44.95 10.68 -25.47
N SER A 812 -44.47 10.70 -26.73
CA SER A 812 -45.34 10.64 -27.91
C SER A 812 -46.22 9.38 -27.94
N HIS A 813 -45.66 8.20 -27.63
CA HIS A 813 -46.39 6.93 -27.69
C HIS A 813 -47.41 6.78 -26.56
N THR A 814 -47.06 7.15 -25.31
CA THR A 814 -47.99 7.10 -24.18
C THR A 814 -49.12 8.12 -24.36
N THR A 815 -48.81 9.34 -24.84
CA THR A 815 -49.81 10.36 -25.20
C THR A 815 -50.80 9.83 -26.25
N MET A 816 -50.29 9.22 -27.34
CA MET A 816 -51.14 8.64 -28.38
C MET A 816 -52.04 7.51 -27.83
N ARG A 817 -51.52 6.68 -26.93
CA ARG A 817 -52.29 5.62 -26.26
C ARG A 817 -53.39 6.18 -25.37
N ILE A 818 -53.11 7.20 -24.57
CA ILE A 818 -54.08 7.90 -23.71
C ILE A 818 -55.22 8.50 -24.55
N LEU A 819 -54.88 9.21 -25.64
CA LEU A 819 -55.87 9.78 -26.55
C LEU A 819 -56.69 8.72 -27.29
N GLY A 820 -56.11 7.54 -27.55
CA GLY A 820 -56.81 6.35 -28.04
C GLY A 820 -57.79 5.76 -27.02
N LYS A 821 -57.36 5.58 -25.76
CA LYS A 821 -58.20 5.11 -24.64
C LYS A 821 -59.41 6.01 -24.37
N LEU A 822 -59.25 7.33 -24.52
CA LEU A 822 -60.36 8.29 -24.43
C LEU A 822 -61.33 8.23 -25.63
N GLY A 823 -60.94 7.63 -26.76
CA GLY A 823 -61.82 7.28 -27.87
C GLY A 823 -62.61 8.45 -28.46
N GLY A 824 -63.91 8.54 -28.12
CA GLY A 824 -64.79 9.64 -28.52
C GLY A 824 -64.69 10.90 -27.63
N ARG A 825 -64.21 10.77 -26.39
CA ARG A 825 -64.17 11.86 -25.39
C ARG A 825 -63.11 12.90 -25.72
N ASN A 826 -62.02 12.50 -26.39
CA ASN A 826 -60.88 13.34 -26.81
C ASN A 826 -61.20 14.51 -27.77
N ARG A 827 -62.47 14.69 -28.17
CA ARG A 827 -62.94 15.75 -29.05
C ARG A 827 -64.29 16.36 -28.64
N ARG A 828 -64.90 15.94 -27.53
CA ARG A 828 -66.20 16.48 -27.08
C ARG A 828 -66.09 17.93 -26.61
N PHE A 829 -65.03 18.27 -25.89
CA PHE A 829 -64.78 19.63 -25.38
C PHE A 829 -64.54 20.67 -26.50
N LEU A 830 -64.21 20.25 -27.72
CA LEU A 830 -64.07 21.16 -28.89
C LEU A 830 -65.38 21.84 -29.31
N GLN A 831 -66.51 21.44 -28.70
CA GLN A 831 -67.81 22.10 -28.84
C GLN A 831 -67.99 23.31 -27.89
N GLN A 832 -67.06 23.50 -26.94
CA GLN A 832 -67.01 24.66 -26.05
C GLN A 832 -66.31 25.84 -26.75
N GLN A 833 -66.64 27.07 -26.35
CA GLN A 833 -65.99 28.26 -26.89
C GLN A 833 -64.54 28.35 -26.39
N PRO A 834 -63.56 28.68 -27.25
CA PRO A 834 -62.15 28.79 -26.85
C PRO A 834 -61.91 30.06 -26.03
N THR A 835 -61.09 29.93 -24.99
CA THR A 835 -60.63 31.06 -24.15
C THR A 835 -59.62 31.93 -24.92
N LEU A 836 -60.12 32.97 -25.59
CA LEU A 836 -59.28 33.93 -26.30
C LEU A 836 -58.56 34.87 -25.32
N ALA A 837 -57.23 34.76 -25.25
CA ALA A 837 -56.40 35.67 -24.47
C ALA A 837 -56.43 37.09 -25.08
N TYR A 838 -57.07 38.03 -24.38
CA TYR A 838 -57.09 39.43 -24.79
C TYR A 838 -55.73 40.10 -24.51
N HIS A 839 -54.87 40.12 -25.52
CA HIS A 839 -53.67 40.94 -25.50
C HIS A 839 -54.04 42.41 -25.74
N ALA A 840 -54.24 43.17 -24.66
CA ALA A 840 -54.12 44.62 -24.69
C ALA A 840 -52.73 44.97 -25.24
N GLY A 841 -52.67 45.62 -26.41
CA GLY A 841 -51.43 45.70 -27.20
C GLY A 841 -50.33 46.52 -26.52
N THR A 842 -49.32 45.83 -25.96
CA THR A 842 -48.19 46.42 -25.23
C THR A 842 -47.15 47.10 -26.15
N THR A 843 -47.59 48.02 -27.01
CA THR A 843 -46.82 49.14 -27.58
C THR A 843 -47.75 49.97 -28.50
N PRO A 844 -48.22 51.16 -28.09
CA PRO A 844 -48.86 52.09 -29.02
C PRO A 844 -47.80 52.64 -29.98
N SER A 845 -47.86 52.28 -31.26
CA SER A 845 -46.88 52.68 -32.28
C SER A 845 -47.10 54.13 -32.73
N ILE A 846 -46.54 55.09 -31.98
CA ILE A 846 -46.56 56.51 -32.32
C ILE A 846 -45.58 56.77 -33.48
N ALA A 847 -46.10 57.25 -34.60
CA ALA A 847 -45.29 57.69 -35.74
C ALA A 847 -44.81 59.14 -35.55
N LEU A 848 -43.54 59.31 -35.18
CA LEU A 848 -42.88 60.62 -35.10
C LEU A 848 -42.27 61.00 -36.46
N GLY A 849 -42.82 62.04 -37.09
CA GLY A 849 -42.24 62.66 -38.28
C GLY A 849 -41.35 63.84 -37.90
N MET A 850 -40.05 63.75 -38.19
CA MET A 850 -39.10 64.87 -38.07
C MET A 850 -38.55 65.23 -39.44
N ASN A 851 -38.51 66.53 -39.74
CA ASN A 851 -38.06 67.04 -41.03
C ASN A 851 -36.52 67.13 -41.09
N GLY A 852 -35.90 66.32 -41.94
CA GLY A 852 -34.57 66.60 -42.51
C GLY A 852 -33.44 65.64 -42.13
N SER A 853 -32.61 65.35 -43.14
CA SER A 853 -31.37 64.54 -43.14
C SER A 853 -31.46 63.09 -42.65
N VAL A 854 -30.56 62.26 -43.19
CA VAL A 854 -30.45 60.84 -42.90
C VAL A 854 -29.18 60.61 -42.10
N ASP A 855 -29.29 60.00 -40.92
CA ASP A 855 -28.23 59.15 -40.39
C ASP A 855 -28.77 58.08 -39.43
N LYS A 856 -28.16 56.89 -39.44
CA LYS A 856 -28.59 55.76 -38.61
C LYS A 856 -27.63 55.57 -37.43
N VAL A 857 -27.89 56.29 -36.34
CA VAL A 857 -27.20 56.05 -35.06
C VAL A 857 -27.98 55.01 -34.24
N CYS A 858 -27.48 53.78 -34.21
CA CYS A 858 -27.78 52.85 -33.12
C CYS A 858 -26.74 53.06 -32.01
N SER A 859 -27.17 53.55 -30.85
CA SER A 859 -26.39 53.50 -29.60
C SER A 859 -27.19 52.68 -28.58
N ALA A 860 -26.49 51.95 -27.71
CA ALA A 860 -27.11 50.91 -26.87
C ALA A 860 -26.55 50.89 -25.44
N ALA A 861 -27.46 50.73 -24.48
CA ALA A 861 -27.27 50.22 -23.12
C ALA A 861 -28.66 49.88 -22.55
N GLY A 862 -28.96 48.75 -21.90
CA GLY A 862 -28.15 47.55 -21.62
C GLY A 862 -28.59 46.95 -20.27
N ASP A 863 -28.79 45.64 -20.08
CA ASP A 863 -28.77 44.48 -20.99
C ASP A 863 -29.75 43.40 -20.44
N GLY A 864 -29.94 42.17 -20.96
CA GLY A 864 -29.14 41.45 -21.95
C GLY A 864 -29.85 40.25 -22.62
N PRO A 865 -29.11 39.30 -23.24
CA PRO A 865 -29.51 38.75 -24.54
C PRO A 865 -30.11 37.33 -24.54
N GLY A 866 -30.95 37.04 -25.56
CA GLY A 866 -31.51 35.70 -25.81
C GLY A 866 -32.41 35.60 -27.06
N ALA A 867 -31.96 36.08 -28.23
CA ALA A 867 -32.85 36.33 -29.38
C ALA A 867 -33.05 35.16 -30.37
N CYS A 868 -34.31 34.88 -30.72
CA CYS A 868 -34.70 34.10 -31.91
C CYS A 868 -34.79 34.97 -33.18
N LYS A 869 -34.53 34.39 -34.36
CA LYS A 869 -34.71 35.05 -35.67
C LYS A 869 -35.95 34.53 -36.42
N ALA A 870 -36.68 35.45 -37.07
CA ALA A 870 -37.83 35.17 -37.93
C ALA A 870 -37.59 35.57 -39.41
N ARG A 871 -38.58 35.36 -40.29
CA ARG A 871 -38.43 35.33 -41.77
C ARG A 871 -39.09 36.50 -42.50
N GLY A 872 -38.61 36.79 -43.71
CA GLY A 872 -39.34 37.48 -44.80
C GLY A 872 -38.41 37.87 -45.96
N CYS A 873 -38.79 37.79 -47.25
CA CYS A 873 -39.96 37.15 -47.88
C CYS A 873 -39.66 36.73 -49.34
N ARG A 874 -40.65 36.18 -50.06
CA ARG A 874 -40.59 35.74 -51.49
C ARG A 874 -40.60 36.95 -52.47
N ARG A 875 -40.32 36.88 -53.78
CA ARG A 875 -40.33 35.83 -54.85
C ARG A 875 -39.49 36.40 -56.04
N GLY A 876 -38.85 35.67 -56.97
CA GLY A 876 -38.65 34.22 -57.18
C GLY A 876 -38.07 33.93 -58.60
N VAL A 877 -37.98 32.63 -58.96
CA VAL A 877 -37.59 32.05 -60.29
C VAL A 877 -36.06 31.93 -60.57
N PRO A 878 -35.56 30.77 -61.09
CA PRO A 878 -34.11 30.43 -61.29
C PRO A 878 -33.72 30.50 -62.81
N PRO A 879 -32.59 29.95 -63.35
CA PRO A 879 -31.58 29.02 -62.77
C PRO A 879 -30.08 29.16 -63.18
N ALA A 880 -29.26 28.28 -62.57
CA ALA A 880 -27.90 27.82 -62.96
C ALA A 880 -26.74 28.86 -62.95
N GLY A 881 -25.52 28.42 -62.58
CA GLY A 881 -24.35 29.33 -62.53
C GLY A 881 -23.14 28.88 -61.70
N VAL A 882 -22.46 27.83 -62.16
CA VAL A 882 -21.14 27.30 -61.77
C VAL A 882 -20.04 28.35 -61.38
N ARG A 883 -19.26 28.07 -60.30
CA ARG A 883 -17.92 28.63 -59.92
C ARG A 883 -17.89 30.14 -59.49
N CYS A 884 -16.88 30.67 -58.78
CA CYS A 884 -15.64 30.10 -58.22
C CYS A 884 -15.21 30.77 -56.89
N ALA A 885 -14.05 30.38 -56.36
CA ALA A 885 -13.44 30.87 -55.10
C ALA A 885 -13.20 32.39 -55.02
N HIS A 886 -13.05 32.89 -53.79
CA HIS A 886 -12.52 34.23 -53.50
C HIS A 886 -11.11 34.14 -52.89
N ASP A 887 -10.23 35.06 -53.30
CA ASP A 887 -8.79 35.05 -53.00
C ASP A 887 -8.46 35.57 -51.58
N GLY A 888 -7.25 35.26 -51.08
CA GLY A 888 -6.79 35.59 -49.73
C GLY A 888 -5.36 36.13 -49.68
N GLY A 889 -5.12 37.21 -48.90
CA GLY A 889 -3.84 37.93 -48.99
C GLY A 889 -3.38 38.71 -47.76
N ARG A 890 -2.57 38.03 -46.91
CA ARG A 890 -1.45 38.62 -46.11
C ARG A 890 -1.88 39.54 -44.92
N ARG A 891 -1.09 39.72 -43.84
CA ARG A 891 0.24 39.18 -43.49
C ARG A 891 0.47 39.14 -41.95
N ALA A 892 1.00 38.01 -41.48
CA ALA A 892 2.07 37.83 -40.46
C ALA A 892 2.05 38.56 -39.09
N CYS A 893 2.24 37.75 -38.03
CA CYS A 893 3.06 38.08 -36.86
C CYS A 893 3.92 36.86 -36.45
N GLU A 894 5.05 37.11 -35.78
CA GLU A 894 6.09 36.15 -35.37
C GLU A 894 6.44 36.54 -33.91
N ARG A 895 6.56 35.67 -32.87
CA ARG A 895 7.68 34.74 -32.61
C ARG A 895 7.49 33.94 -31.29
N ARG A 896 7.85 32.63 -31.32
CA ARG A 896 8.75 31.86 -30.40
C ARG A 896 8.47 31.79 -28.85
N PRO A 897 9.14 30.90 -28.08
CA PRO A 897 9.45 29.47 -28.33
C PRO A 897 9.33 28.54 -27.07
N GLY A 898 9.24 27.20 -27.25
CA GLY A 898 9.36 26.20 -26.17
C GLY A 898 9.39 24.73 -26.67
N PRO A 899 10.38 23.86 -26.37
CA PRO A 899 10.55 22.61 -27.16
C PRO A 899 10.94 21.26 -26.45
N ARG A 900 10.57 20.14 -27.10
CA ARG A 900 11.23 18.78 -27.09
C ARG A 900 11.12 17.95 -25.78
N ALA A 901 11.34 16.62 -25.72
CA ALA A 901 11.80 15.57 -26.69
C ALA A 901 11.36 14.14 -26.21
N ALA A 902 11.61 12.98 -26.88
CA ALA A 902 11.66 12.58 -28.30
C ALA A 902 12.08 11.07 -28.47
N ARG A 903 11.65 10.40 -29.56
CA ARG A 903 12.05 9.04 -30.07
C ARG A 903 11.45 7.82 -29.33
N GLY A 904 11.27 6.63 -29.95
CA GLY A 904 11.53 6.11 -31.32
C GLY A 904 11.15 4.60 -31.38
N ALA A 905 11.49 3.73 -32.35
CA ALA A 905 11.83 3.83 -33.78
C ALA A 905 11.93 2.38 -34.40
N ALA A 906 11.78 2.24 -35.73
CA ALA A 906 11.96 1.02 -36.58
C ALA A 906 10.98 -0.18 -36.36
N ALA A 907 10.90 -1.22 -37.21
CA ALA A 907 10.75 -1.38 -38.69
C ALA A 907 11.29 -2.75 -39.18
N HIS A 908 10.72 -3.31 -40.28
CA HIS A 908 11.07 -4.59 -40.97
C HIS A 908 10.76 -5.89 -40.17
N HIS A 909 10.40 -7.06 -40.74
CA HIS A 909 10.19 -7.60 -42.13
C HIS A 909 9.29 -8.88 -42.01
N ASP A 910 8.70 -9.56 -43.01
CA ASP A 910 8.59 -9.35 -44.47
C ASP A 910 7.27 -9.94 -45.10
N ARG A 911 7.36 -11.06 -45.85
CA ARG A 911 6.38 -11.70 -46.79
C ARG A 911 6.69 -13.23 -46.90
N PRO A 912 6.00 -14.10 -47.70
CA PRO A 912 5.03 -13.87 -48.79
C PRO A 912 3.73 -14.73 -48.77
N VAL A 913 2.96 -14.71 -49.88
CA VAL A 913 1.69 -15.42 -50.13
C VAL A 913 1.68 -16.02 -51.56
N PRO A 914 1.09 -17.23 -51.76
CA PRO A 914 0.25 -17.53 -52.94
C PRO A 914 -1.04 -18.30 -52.53
N CYS A 915 -2.11 -18.52 -53.32
CA CYS A 915 -2.51 -18.23 -54.72
C CYS A 915 -3.78 -17.33 -54.72
N GLY A 916 -4.42 -16.84 -55.81
CA GLY A 916 -4.60 -17.32 -57.20
C GLY A 916 -5.85 -18.20 -57.32
N VAL A 917 -6.76 -18.09 -58.31
CA VAL A 917 -6.80 -17.28 -59.56
C VAL A 917 -8.27 -16.99 -59.97
N ALA A 918 -8.56 -15.78 -60.42
CA ALA A 918 -9.62 -15.43 -61.40
C ALA A 918 -9.37 -14.00 -61.92
#